data_AF-A0A940A740-F1
#
_entry.id   AF-A0A940A740-F1
#
_cell.length_a   1.000
_cell.length_b   1.000
_cell.length_c   1.000
_cell.angle_alpha   90.00
_cell.angle_beta   90.00
_cell.angle_gamma   90.00
#
_symmetry.space_group_name_H-M   'P 1'
#
loop_
_entity.id
_entity.type
_entity.pdbx_description
1 polymer ?
#
loop_
_entity_poly.entity_id
_entity_poly.type
_entity_poly.pdbx_seq_one_letter_code
_entity_poly.pdbx_strand_id
1 'polypeptide(L)'
;MKKLLFTLFLCLTASLGMAQSEETFKNPPAEMCSHVILGWDGEINSSVIEKDLDAIQSVGFRNVIIEPGYRMGAPYLSSEWFQNVRTMADAVARRGMRMWIIDEGKYPSGMAGGKFSQQRPDLCMQALMADGDTVKAVRRSSQTRCVNNPTGGKDENNSLCDYLDTLAVDQFIRWTHEEYKRALGPHLGTTVMGFRGDEPAFQRVPWTSDIVEVFEREKGYSPLPYLKSFLHNSRSSLAAPNLSEDQRRAKADYWDVWSRLFADRFFKRQADWCAANGVSHITHMDKDDMLPWCVKMEGDPFRCLSQVQVPGIDVIWSQIWYGSYTEFPRLASSVAHVYGRQRAFSESFAAYYRKLDIPSVKYVIDYQLARGINFFELMFMQSKRGPTGYMAEPGMDALNAYINRATWLMSQGQPSARVAVYAPVSTLWLGDNRADDYMKAAGHLLTAHQYDYDFLTDDGLIEATEVVNGTLRNRSGQAYSALVIPYAEVIRTQAWQKIREFVSRGGKVMFIGGKPKATVNRSFMELQPIDMIDQAPLFTDSLWHPEMEEYLPPREMTVVSGRSDSIAYTARQTAEGHIFFLLNQRSEPECVTIDFDCMGVPHLWDAMTGETVPVPFSVVNNHTRVTIDMKAWESKMMVIKKRTVSYPVKKYKNIQAAIDQAHQDGGGTVVIPKGKHRTGALFFSRGVNLHLMQGATLESIVDTTLYPVITTRWEGRMQQARAALLNFDDNDGCRVTGSGTIDAQGLKWKDVKTRFMGRPKTICFNHCNGGSISGVKILNQAFWCLHILFTDGFTVDGVHIEAQDYIPSSDGIDIDSSTGVTVRNVHIKAHDDCISIKSGKDTDGRRVNKASSDILIEDCHFDYGHGGVAIGSEVTGDVRRVTVRRCDMAGENWNPIRFKSQPSRGGVVEDILFEDIDIRKARNVFEVNLSWRMKGATEPPYHPLTTLRNIRFRNITAHAEHAGLFRGYEEQPLTPDIFTFENCRLYVGTPFDLQYATLDLRGVEMTITKP
;
A
#
# COMPACT_ATOMS: atom_id res chain seq x y z
N MET A 1 -16.08 10.35 16.46
CA MET A 1 -15.07 11.24 17.10
C MET A 1 -13.89 10.51 17.74
N LYS A 2 -14.06 9.54 18.67
CA LYS A 2 -12.92 8.85 19.30
C LYS A 2 -12.03 8.01 18.35
N LYS A 3 -12.58 7.46 17.25
CA LYS A 3 -11.77 6.77 16.20
C LYS A 3 -10.93 7.74 15.36
N LEU A 4 -11.39 8.98 15.15
CA LEU A 4 -10.68 9.99 14.35
C LEU A 4 -9.48 10.60 15.14
N LEU A 5 -9.62 10.69 16.46
CA LEU A 5 -8.53 11.11 17.36
C LEU A 5 -7.43 10.05 17.49
N PHE A 6 -7.74 8.77 17.31
CA PHE A 6 -6.75 7.69 17.37
C PHE A 6 -5.85 7.67 16.12
N THR A 7 -6.42 7.99 14.95
CA THR A 7 -5.67 8.15 13.69
C THR A 7 -4.76 9.40 13.72
N LEU A 8 -5.20 10.49 14.36
CA LEU A 8 -4.35 11.69 14.54
C LEU A 8 -3.19 11.45 15.52
N PHE A 9 -3.37 10.59 16.53
CA PHE A 9 -2.33 10.32 17.53
C PHE A 9 -1.15 9.52 16.96
N LEU A 10 -1.40 8.66 15.96
CA LEU A 10 -0.35 7.93 15.22
C LEU A 10 0.45 8.83 14.25
N CYS A 11 -0.13 9.94 13.77
CA CYS A 11 0.61 10.92 12.97
C CYS A 11 1.48 11.87 13.81
N LEU A 12 1.16 12.05 15.10
CA LEU A 12 1.84 12.99 15.99
C LEU A 12 3.09 12.44 16.70
N THR A 13 3.35 11.13 16.65
CA THR A 13 4.60 10.55 17.16
C THR A 13 5.73 10.50 16.12
N ALA A 14 5.48 10.94 14.88
CA ALA A 14 6.47 10.97 13.81
C ALA A 14 7.46 12.16 13.87
N SER A 15 7.43 12.99 14.92
CA SER A 15 8.23 14.22 15.03
C SER A 15 9.35 14.20 16.08
N LEU A 16 9.73 13.04 16.62
CA LEU A 16 11.00 12.87 17.34
C LEU A 16 12.03 12.27 16.37
N GLY A 17 12.52 13.13 15.48
CA GLY A 17 13.23 12.75 14.27
C GLY A 17 14.66 12.27 14.47
N MET A 18 15.01 11.21 13.75
CA MET A 18 16.34 10.62 13.51
C MET A 18 17.21 10.20 14.71
N ALA A 19 17.46 11.05 15.71
CA ALA A 19 18.32 10.71 16.85
C ALA A 19 17.71 9.58 17.70
N GLN A 20 16.39 9.62 17.91
CA GLN A 20 15.68 8.51 18.53
C GLN A 20 15.70 7.25 17.65
N SER A 21 15.74 7.38 16.32
CA SER A 21 15.78 6.21 15.41
C SER A 21 17.14 5.50 15.41
N GLU A 22 18.26 6.23 15.49
CA GLU A 22 19.60 5.63 15.58
C GLU A 22 19.85 5.00 16.96
N GLU A 23 19.37 5.65 18.02
CA GLU A 23 19.42 5.08 19.37
C GLU A 23 18.55 3.82 19.48
N THR A 24 17.34 3.87 18.92
CA THR A 24 16.44 2.70 18.85
C THR A 24 17.02 1.61 17.96
N PHE A 25 17.72 1.96 16.87
CA PHE A 25 18.43 0.97 16.05
C PHE A 25 19.53 0.27 16.84
N LYS A 26 20.30 1.00 17.65
CA LYS A 26 21.34 0.39 18.49
C LYS A 26 20.74 -0.62 19.48
N ASN A 27 19.60 -0.26 20.08
CA ASN A 27 18.91 -1.07 21.09
C ASN A 27 17.39 -1.13 20.80
N PRO A 28 16.94 -2.01 19.87
CA PRO A 28 15.53 -2.10 19.51
C PRO A 28 14.63 -2.42 20.72
N PRO A 29 13.36 -2.00 20.75
CA PRO A 29 12.45 -2.34 21.85
C PRO A 29 12.23 -3.86 21.92
N ALA A 30 12.05 -4.41 23.13
CA ALA A 30 11.93 -5.85 23.32
C ALA A 30 10.77 -6.43 22.51
N GLU A 31 9.62 -5.76 22.48
CA GLU A 31 8.45 -6.15 21.68
C GLU A 31 8.68 -6.25 20.16
N MET A 32 9.77 -5.69 19.66
CA MET A 32 10.20 -5.74 18.25
C MET A 32 11.32 -6.77 18.00
N CYS A 33 11.88 -7.37 19.04
CA CYS A 33 12.94 -8.38 18.92
C CYS A 33 12.38 -9.76 18.52
N SER A 34 13.18 -10.55 17.82
CA SER A 34 12.86 -11.95 17.49
C SER A 34 12.87 -12.83 18.74
N HIS A 35 12.17 -13.97 18.69
CA HIS A 35 12.03 -14.87 19.85
C HIS A 35 12.64 -16.24 19.61
N VAL A 36 12.95 -16.93 20.70
CA VAL A 36 13.38 -18.32 20.72
C VAL A 36 12.27 -19.20 21.27
N ILE A 37 12.10 -20.40 20.68
CA ILE A 37 11.23 -21.42 21.29
C ILE A 37 11.91 -22.04 22.49
N LEU A 38 11.26 -21.96 23.65
CA LEU A 38 11.60 -22.69 24.86
C LEU A 38 10.64 -23.87 25.04
N GLY A 39 11.12 -25.07 24.70
CA GLY A 39 10.40 -26.32 24.95
C GLY A 39 10.47 -26.72 26.42
N TRP A 40 9.33 -26.71 27.11
CA TRP A 40 9.23 -27.17 28.49
C TRP A 40 9.19 -28.71 28.56
N ASP A 41 10.23 -29.36 29.09
CA ASP A 41 10.28 -30.82 29.28
C ASP A 41 10.77 -31.18 30.69
N GLY A 42 10.15 -32.19 31.29
CA GLY A 42 10.36 -32.53 32.70
C GLY A 42 9.78 -31.48 33.66
N GLU A 43 9.81 -31.74 34.97
CA GLU A 43 9.21 -30.88 36.01
C GLU A 43 9.55 -29.38 35.86
N ILE A 44 8.54 -28.53 35.69
CA ILE A 44 8.69 -27.08 35.57
C ILE A 44 8.28 -26.42 36.89
N ASN A 45 9.16 -25.59 37.44
CA ASN A 45 8.93 -24.80 38.66
C ASN A 45 9.69 -23.47 38.57
N SER A 46 9.52 -22.60 39.58
CA SER A 46 10.13 -21.25 39.58
C SER A 46 11.65 -21.28 39.39
N SER A 47 12.36 -22.22 40.02
CA SER A 47 13.83 -22.29 39.88
C SER A 47 14.26 -22.65 38.46
N VAL A 48 13.50 -23.52 37.77
CA VAL A 48 13.77 -23.90 36.39
C VAL A 48 13.50 -22.71 35.46
N ILE A 49 12.37 -22.04 35.65
CA ILE A 49 11.98 -20.85 34.88
C ILE A 49 13.06 -19.76 34.95
N GLU A 50 13.54 -19.43 36.15
CA GLU A 50 14.58 -18.41 36.34
C GLU A 50 15.87 -18.81 35.61
N LYS A 51 16.32 -20.06 35.75
CA LYS A 51 17.54 -20.56 35.09
C LYS A 51 17.43 -20.57 33.57
N ASP A 52 16.28 -20.96 33.02
CA ASP A 52 16.05 -20.99 31.59
C ASP A 52 16.02 -19.58 31.00
N LEU A 53 15.39 -18.62 31.69
CA LEU A 53 15.40 -17.22 31.28
C LEU A 53 16.80 -16.60 31.33
N ASP A 54 17.59 -16.90 32.36
CA ASP A 54 18.99 -16.46 32.45
C ASP A 54 19.81 -17.04 31.30
N ALA A 55 19.60 -18.31 30.95
CA ALA A 55 20.26 -18.96 29.82
C ALA A 55 19.87 -18.32 28.48
N ILE A 56 18.59 -18.01 28.27
CA ILE A 56 18.08 -17.31 27.08
C ILE A 56 18.68 -15.90 26.97
N GLN A 57 18.70 -15.13 28.05
CA GLN A 57 19.32 -13.79 28.07
C GLN A 57 20.83 -13.83 27.85
N SER A 58 21.51 -14.88 28.34
CA SER A 58 22.97 -15.03 28.18
C SER A 58 23.43 -15.11 26.73
N VAL A 59 22.53 -15.49 25.80
CA VAL A 59 22.80 -15.53 24.35
C VAL A 59 22.07 -14.41 23.60
N GLY A 60 21.60 -13.36 24.29
CA GLY A 60 21.10 -12.13 23.68
C GLY A 60 19.62 -12.12 23.27
N PHE A 61 18.85 -13.16 23.57
CA PHE A 61 17.41 -13.14 23.34
C PHE A 61 16.70 -12.23 24.33
N ARG A 62 15.70 -11.50 23.81
CA ARG A 62 14.86 -10.59 24.61
C ARG A 62 13.39 -10.99 24.60
N ASN A 63 13.03 -11.93 23.73
CA ASN A 63 11.71 -12.53 23.66
C ASN A 63 11.82 -14.06 23.67
N VAL A 64 10.82 -14.70 24.26
CA VAL A 64 10.72 -16.16 24.36
C VAL A 64 9.31 -16.60 24.02
N ILE A 65 9.16 -17.73 23.35
CA ILE A 65 7.89 -18.42 23.24
C ILE A 65 7.92 -19.71 24.04
N ILE A 66 6.89 -19.98 24.83
CA ILE A 66 6.78 -21.22 25.58
C ILE A 66 6.06 -22.29 24.75
N GLU A 67 6.72 -23.42 24.54
CA GLU A 67 6.12 -24.63 23.95
C GLU A 67 5.89 -25.67 25.07
N PRO A 68 4.65 -26.15 25.28
CA PRO A 68 4.40 -27.28 26.18
C PRO A 68 5.05 -28.57 25.64
N GLY A 69 5.97 -29.15 26.40
CA GLY A 69 6.58 -30.44 26.10
C GLY A 69 6.15 -31.54 27.09
N TYR A 70 6.91 -32.63 27.16
CA TYR A 70 6.47 -33.83 27.86
C TYR A 70 6.83 -33.80 29.36
N ARG A 71 6.13 -34.60 30.17
CA ARG A 71 6.48 -34.86 31.59
C ARG A 71 6.70 -33.59 32.44
N MET A 72 5.96 -32.51 32.19
CA MET A 72 6.19 -31.19 32.80
C MET A 72 5.93 -31.10 34.32
N GLY A 73 5.52 -32.19 34.98
CA GLY A 73 5.00 -32.18 36.35
C GLY A 73 3.54 -31.74 36.43
N ALA A 74 3.12 -30.83 35.56
CA ALA A 74 1.75 -30.35 35.42
C ALA A 74 1.14 -30.78 34.07
N PRO A 75 -0.08 -31.36 34.04
CA PRO A 75 -0.80 -31.57 32.79
C PRO A 75 -1.08 -30.25 32.06
N TYR A 76 -0.97 -30.23 30.74
CA TYR A 76 -1.29 -29.05 29.94
C TYR A 76 -2.74 -28.58 30.18
N LEU A 77 -2.94 -27.26 30.30
CA LEU A 77 -4.21 -26.60 30.68
C LEU A 77 -4.78 -26.98 32.07
N SER A 78 -3.96 -27.53 32.97
CA SER A 78 -4.29 -27.66 34.39
C SER A 78 -4.10 -26.34 35.15
N SER A 79 -4.64 -26.25 36.37
CA SER A 79 -4.39 -25.10 37.25
C SER A 79 -2.90 -24.88 37.55
N GLU A 80 -2.14 -25.97 37.68
CA GLU A 80 -0.69 -25.92 37.91
C GLU A 80 0.08 -25.42 36.67
N TRP A 81 -0.34 -25.84 35.46
CA TRP A 81 0.19 -25.29 34.21
C TRP A 81 0.02 -23.76 34.17
N PHE A 82 -1.19 -23.26 34.42
CA PHE A 82 -1.44 -21.82 34.40
C PHE A 82 -0.69 -21.06 35.50
N GLN A 83 -0.46 -21.67 36.67
CA GLN A 83 0.38 -21.10 37.72
C GLN A 83 1.85 -20.98 37.27
N ASN A 84 2.38 -21.99 36.57
CA ASN A 84 3.72 -21.95 36.00
C ASN A 84 3.84 -20.90 34.90
N VAL A 85 2.82 -20.76 34.03
CA VAL A 85 2.80 -19.73 32.98
C VAL A 85 2.72 -18.32 33.57
N ARG A 86 1.95 -18.09 34.64
CA ARG A 86 1.95 -16.82 35.38
C ARG A 86 3.33 -16.53 35.99
N THR A 87 3.95 -17.53 36.61
CA THR A 87 5.30 -17.42 37.18
C THR A 87 6.33 -17.03 36.11
N MET A 88 6.22 -17.62 34.91
CA MET A 88 7.02 -17.26 33.74
C MET A 88 6.78 -15.81 33.32
N ALA A 89 5.53 -15.38 33.18
CA ALA A 89 5.20 -14.00 32.80
C ALA A 89 5.74 -12.98 33.80
N ASP A 90 5.63 -13.24 35.10
CA ASP A 90 6.22 -12.39 36.15
C ASP A 90 7.75 -12.31 36.02
N ALA A 91 8.42 -13.44 35.75
CA ALA A 91 9.87 -13.50 35.61
C ALA A 91 10.37 -12.82 34.32
N VAL A 92 9.63 -12.94 33.21
CA VAL A 92 9.87 -12.23 31.95
C VAL A 92 9.70 -10.72 32.13
N ALA A 93 8.64 -10.29 32.83
CA ALA A 93 8.37 -8.88 33.08
C ALA A 93 9.49 -8.22 33.92
N ARG A 94 9.95 -8.89 34.99
CA ARG A 94 11.08 -8.39 35.82
C ARG A 94 12.37 -8.18 35.03
N ARG A 95 12.55 -8.93 33.94
CA ARG A 95 13.72 -8.85 33.06
C ARG A 95 13.56 -7.86 31.90
N GLY A 96 12.40 -7.20 31.79
CA GLY A 96 12.10 -6.33 30.65
C GLY A 96 11.98 -7.06 29.31
N MET A 97 11.82 -8.38 29.34
CA MET A 97 11.63 -9.23 28.17
C MET A 97 10.15 -9.23 27.73
N ARG A 98 9.85 -9.88 26.60
CA ARG A 98 8.47 -10.27 26.26
C ARG A 98 8.35 -11.77 26.07
N MET A 99 7.11 -12.24 26.07
CA MET A 99 6.81 -13.64 25.78
C MET A 99 5.62 -13.83 24.85
N TRP A 100 5.61 -15.00 24.22
CA TRP A 100 4.52 -15.54 23.42
C TRP A 100 4.13 -16.93 23.95
N ILE A 101 2.97 -17.42 23.53
CA ILE A 101 2.42 -18.70 24.00
C ILE A 101 1.98 -19.53 22.80
N ILE A 102 2.42 -20.80 22.74
CA ILE A 102 1.86 -21.81 21.83
C ILE A 102 0.51 -22.29 22.42
N ASP A 103 -0.56 -22.15 21.63
CA ASP A 103 -1.94 -22.20 22.07
C ASP A 103 -2.59 -23.59 22.16
N GLU A 104 -1.89 -24.66 21.76
CA GLU A 104 -2.52 -25.94 21.40
C GLU A 104 -1.99 -27.18 22.11
N GLY A 105 -0.77 -27.15 22.67
CA GLY A 105 -0.16 -28.34 23.27
C GLY A 105 0.81 -29.11 22.36
N LYS A 106 1.49 -28.42 21.41
CA LYS A 106 2.42 -28.85 20.34
C LYS A 106 1.87 -28.64 18.93
N TYR A 107 1.67 -29.70 18.14
CA TYR A 107 1.52 -29.61 16.69
C TYR A 107 0.39 -30.52 16.18
N PRO A 108 -0.49 -30.09 15.27
CA PRO A 108 -0.78 -28.71 14.86
C PRO A 108 -1.81 -28.04 15.78
N SER A 109 -2.09 -26.75 15.57
CA SER A 109 -3.03 -25.95 16.39
C SER A 109 -4.46 -26.45 16.40
N GLY A 110 -5.15 -26.36 17.54
CA GLY A 110 -6.59 -26.69 17.64
C GLY A 110 -6.93 -27.97 18.40
N MET A 111 -5.95 -28.71 18.93
CA MET A 111 -6.19 -29.93 19.71
C MET A 111 -6.51 -29.71 21.19
N ALA A 112 -6.12 -28.55 21.75
CA ALA A 112 -6.20 -28.22 23.18
C ALA A 112 -5.69 -29.36 24.10
N GLY A 113 -4.50 -29.89 23.82
CA GLY A 113 -3.90 -31.01 24.55
C GLY A 113 -4.68 -32.33 24.49
N GLY A 114 -5.48 -32.56 23.44
CA GLY A 114 -6.28 -33.77 23.27
C GLY A 114 -7.68 -33.72 23.91
N LYS A 115 -8.06 -32.58 24.50
CA LYS A 115 -9.38 -32.41 25.16
C LYS A 115 -10.56 -32.68 24.23
N PHE A 116 -10.47 -32.38 22.93
CA PHE A 116 -11.56 -32.68 21.99
C PHE A 116 -11.86 -34.18 21.93
N SER A 117 -10.84 -35.03 21.78
CA SER A 117 -11.06 -36.48 21.72
C SER A 117 -11.61 -37.07 23.02
N GLN A 118 -11.25 -36.48 24.15
CA GLN A 118 -11.63 -36.98 25.47
C GLN A 118 -12.98 -36.45 25.96
N GLN A 119 -13.29 -35.18 25.70
CA GLN A 119 -14.40 -34.46 26.34
C GLN A 119 -15.48 -34.02 25.36
N ARG A 120 -15.12 -33.72 24.11
CA ARG A 120 -16.07 -33.25 23.07
C ARG A 120 -15.79 -33.94 21.73
N PRO A 121 -15.87 -35.28 21.67
CA PRO A 121 -15.65 -36.01 20.42
C PRO A 121 -16.68 -35.61 19.36
N ASP A 122 -17.80 -35.01 19.76
CA ASP A 122 -18.81 -34.42 18.90
C ASP A 122 -18.33 -33.21 18.08
N LEU A 123 -17.30 -32.50 18.56
CA LEU A 123 -16.71 -31.31 17.93
C LEU A 123 -15.35 -31.58 17.26
N CYS A 124 -14.97 -32.84 17.13
CA CYS A 124 -13.73 -33.23 16.46
C CYS A 124 -13.80 -33.00 14.94
N MET A 125 -12.65 -32.69 14.35
CA MET A 125 -12.47 -32.53 12.91
C MET A 125 -13.10 -33.68 12.12
N GLN A 126 -13.76 -33.31 11.03
CA GLN A 126 -14.39 -34.25 10.11
C GLN A 126 -13.71 -34.19 8.74
N ALA A 127 -13.68 -35.35 8.09
CA ALA A 127 -13.16 -35.49 6.74
C ALA A 127 -14.00 -36.48 5.94
N LEU A 128 -14.02 -36.31 4.63
CA LEU A 128 -14.61 -37.29 3.71
C LEU A 128 -13.65 -38.48 3.51
N MET A 129 -14.21 -39.69 3.53
CA MET A 129 -13.51 -40.92 3.18
C MET A 129 -14.36 -41.81 2.28
N ALA A 130 -13.68 -42.64 1.48
CA ALA A 130 -14.33 -43.65 0.66
C ALA A 130 -15.01 -44.72 1.55
N ASP A 131 -16.20 -45.16 1.15
CA ASP A 131 -16.95 -46.25 1.77
C ASP A 131 -17.51 -47.17 0.69
N GLY A 132 -16.68 -48.13 0.27
CA GLY A 132 -16.93 -48.94 -0.93
C GLY A 132 -17.07 -48.02 -2.15
N ASP A 133 -18.25 -48.06 -2.77
CA ASP A 133 -18.56 -47.20 -3.92
C ASP A 133 -19.11 -45.82 -3.58
N THR A 134 -19.31 -45.52 -2.29
CA THR A 134 -19.87 -44.27 -1.79
C THR A 134 -18.82 -43.45 -1.02
N VAL A 135 -19.24 -42.30 -0.48
CA VAL A 135 -18.41 -41.45 0.39
C VAL A 135 -19.17 -41.23 1.68
N LYS A 136 -18.45 -41.25 2.81
CA LYS A 136 -18.99 -40.87 4.12
C LYS A 136 -18.11 -39.85 4.81
N ALA A 137 -18.73 -38.98 5.60
CA ALA A 137 -18.03 -38.15 6.56
C ALA A 137 -17.63 -38.99 7.78
N VAL A 138 -16.40 -38.84 8.23
CA VAL A 138 -15.88 -39.47 9.46
C VAL A 138 -15.20 -38.44 10.34
N ARG A 139 -15.23 -38.67 11.65
CA ARG A 139 -14.47 -37.91 12.64
C ARG A 139 -13.01 -38.37 12.59
N ARG A 140 -12.22 -37.72 11.73
CA ARG A 140 -10.83 -38.08 11.50
C ARG A 140 -10.02 -36.83 11.20
N SER A 141 -9.07 -36.55 12.09
CA SER A 141 -8.19 -35.40 12.02
C SER A 141 -6.92 -35.69 11.23
N SER A 142 -6.16 -34.63 10.93
CA SER A 142 -4.73 -34.71 10.63
C SER A 142 -3.96 -35.34 11.80
N GLN A 143 -2.80 -35.94 11.51
CA GLN A 143 -1.89 -36.46 12.54
C GLN A 143 -1.43 -35.35 13.48
N THR A 144 -1.57 -35.56 14.78
CA THR A 144 -1.14 -34.64 15.83
C THR A 144 -0.01 -35.22 16.66
N ARG A 145 0.86 -34.35 17.15
CA ARG A 145 1.86 -34.64 18.17
C ARG A 145 1.35 -34.11 19.51
N CYS A 146 0.32 -34.73 20.07
CA CYS A 146 -0.24 -34.26 21.33
C CYS A 146 0.76 -34.38 22.50
N VAL A 147 0.89 -33.33 23.30
CA VAL A 147 1.71 -33.33 24.53
C VAL A 147 1.34 -34.45 25.51
N ASN A 148 0.07 -34.85 25.53
CA ASN A 148 -0.44 -35.92 26.39
C ASN A 148 -0.37 -37.31 25.73
N ASN A 149 0.22 -37.44 24.54
CA ASN A 149 0.44 -38.74 23.90
C ASN A 149 1.52 -39.52 24.67
N PRO A 150 1.21 -40.70 25.27
CA PRO A 150 2.17 -41.49 26.03
C PRO A 150 3.40 -41.93 25.21
N THR A 151 3.27 -42.04 23.88
CA THR A 151 4.36 -42.44 22.98
C THR A 151 5.19 -41.25 22.46
N GLY A 152 4.68 -40.02 22.60
CA GLY A 152 5.25 -38.83 21.97
C GLY A 152 5.21 -38.82 20.43
N GLY A 153 4.59 -39.83 19.80
CA GLY A 153 4.50 -39.97 18.35
C GLY A 153 3.51 -39.00 17.68
N LYS A 154 3.61 -38.89 16.35
CA LYS A 154 2.56 -38.27 15.52
C LYS A 154 1.51 -39.34 15.20
N ASP A 155 0.26 -39.15 15.64
CA ASP A 155 -0.84 -40.08 15.39
C ASP A 155 -2.20 -39.37 15.30
N GLU A 156 -3.30 -40.10 15.08
CA GLU A 156 -4.65 -39.54 14.94
C GLU A 156 -5.51 -39.73 16.20
N ASN A 157 -4.93 -40.21 17.31
CA ASN A 157 -5.67 -40.53 18.52
C ASN A 157 -6.15 -39.27 19.27
N ASN A 158 -5.47 -38.14 19.04
CA ASN A 158 -5.80 -36.84 19.63
C ASN A 158 -6.23 -35.90 18.50
N SER A 159 -7.52 -35.96 18.18
CA SER A 159 -8.15 -35.18 17.12
C SER A 159 -8.16 -33.68 17.42
N LEU A 160 -7.98 -32.89 16.35
CA LEU A 160 -8.17 -31.44 16.32
C LEU A 160 -9.65 -31.10 16.43
N CYS A 161 -9.96 -29.85 16.80
CA CYS A 161 -11.30 -29.32 16.64
C CYS A 161 -11.68 -29.28 15.16
N ASP A 162 -12.98 -29.35 14.85
CA ASP A 162 -13.45 -29.07 13.49
C ASP A 162 -13.26 -27.59 13.19
N TYR A 163 -12.20 -27.25 12.43
CA TYR A 163 -11.90 -25.87 12.06
C TYR A 163 -13.03 -25.20 11.28
N LEU A 164 -13.87 -25.99 10.61
CA LEU A 164 -15.01 -25.49 9.86
C LEU A 164 -16.26 -25.37 10.75
N ASP A 165 -16.25 -25.78 12.02
CA ASP A 165 -17.38 -25.61 12.94
C ASP A 165 -17.09 -24.52 13.97
N THR A 166 -17.89 -23.45 13.94
CA THR A 166 -17.80 -22.35 14.90
C THR A 166 -17.92 -22.81 16.35
N LEU A 167 -18.74 -23.81 16.67
CA LEU A 167 -18.88 -24.31 18.04
C LEU A 167 -17.60 -25.00 18.53
N ALA A 168 -16.92 -25.71 17.63
CA ALA A 168 -15.65 -26.36 17.91
C ALA A 168 -14.55 -25.32 18.15
N VAL A 169 -14.44 -24.31 17.28
CA VAL A 169 -13.43 -23.24 17.45
C VAL A 169 -13.70 -22.40 18.71
N ASP A 170 -14.96 -22.07 19.02
CA ASP A 170 -15.30 -21.38 20.27
C ASP A 170 -14.96 -22.21 21.50
N GLN A 171 -15.10 -23.53 21.41
CA GLN A 171 -14.71 -24.42 22.49
C GLN A 171 -13.19 -24.46 22.66
N PHE A 172 -12.42 -24.42 21.57
CA PHE A 172 -10.96 -24.31 21.59
C PHE A 172 -10.53 -23.01 22.30
N ILE A 173 -11.02 -21.85 21.83
CA ILE A 173 -10.74 -20.53 22.43
C ILE A 173 -11.11 -20.50 23.93
N ARG A 174 -12.26 -21.09 24.30
CA ARG A 174 -12.67 -21.17 25.71
C ARG A 174 -11.72 -21.98 26.59
N TRP A 175 -11.14 -23.05 26.08
CA TRP A 175 -10.20 -23.89 26.85
C TRP A 175 -8.77 -23.39 26.84
N THR A 176 -8.40 -22.52 25.89
CA THR A 176 -7.05 -22.00 25.73
C THR A 176 -7.03 -20.51 26.07
N HIS A 177 -7.32 -19.66 25.09
CA HIS A 177 -7.23 -18.21 25.14
C HIS A 177 -7.96 -17.59 26.35
N GLU A 178 -9.20 -18.00 26.64
CA GLU A 178 -9.96 -17.49 27.80
C GLU A 178 -9.32 -17.90 29.15
N GLU A 179 -8.79 -19.11 29.25
CA GLU A 179 -8.08 -19.54 30.47
C GLU A 179 -6.74 -18.81 30.63
N TYR A 180 -5.99 -18.62 29.54
CA TYR A 180 -4.79 -17.79 29.57
C TYR A 180 -5.11 -16.35 29.98
N LYS A 181 -6.21 -15.77 29.49
CA LYS A 181 -6.67 -14.44 29.91
C LYS A 181 -6.97 -14.39 31.41
N ARG A 182 -7.66 -15.40 31.96
CA ARG A 182 -7.89 -15.48 33.42
C ARG A 182 -6.58 -15.62 34.19
N ALA A 183 -5.66 -16.43 33.67
CA ALA A 183 -4.39 -16.71 34.29
C ALA A 183 -3.38 -15.55 34.18
N LEU A 184 -3.46 -14.70 33.16
CA LEU A 184 -2.43 -13.71 32.85
C LEU A 184 -2.91 -12.27 32.91
N GLY A 185 -4.22 -12.00 32.76
CA GLY A 185 -4.89 -10.69 32.80
C GLY A 185 -3.99 -9.47 32.59
N PRO A 186 -3.34 -8.91 33.64
CA PRO A 186 -2.47 -7.74 33.54
C PRO A 186 -1.26 -7.85 32.59
N HIS A 187 -0.78 -9.06 32.32
CA HIS A 187 0.39 -9.29 31.45
C HIS A 187 0.04 -9.27 29.96
N LEU A 188 -1.23 -9.48 29.58
CA LEU A 188 -1.63 -9.48 28.17
C LEU A 188 -1.45 -8.07 27.57
N GLY A 189 -0.79 -8.01 26.42
CA GLY A 189 -0.50 -6.78 25.68
C GLY A 189 0.64 -5.94 26.27
N THR A 190 1.23 -6.36 27.40
CA THR A 190 2.37 -5.67 28.02
C THR A 190 3.61 -6.56 28.05
N THR A 191 3.51 -7.74 28.68
CA THR A 191 4.59 -8.74 28.75
C THR A 191 4.34 -9.88 27.78
N VAL A 192 3.08 -10.32 27.69
CA VAL A 192 2.63 -11.38 26.78
C VAL A 192 2.11 -10.71 25.51
N MET A 193 2.84 -10.87 24.41
CA MET A 193 2.55 -10.19 23.14
C MET A 193 1.45 -10.87 22.35
N GLY A 194 1.23 -12.17 22.58
CA GLY A 194 0.28 -12.93 21.78
C GLY A 194 0.42 -14.44 21.84
N PHE A 195 -0.33 -15.05 20.94
CA PHE A 195 -0.47 -16.48 20.76
C PHE A 195 0.08 -16.89 19.40
N ARG A 196 0.65 -18.08 19.34
CA ARG A 196 1.23 -18.67 18.15
C ARG A 196 0.55 -19.99 17.84
N GLY A 197 0.04 -20.12 16.61
CA GLY A 197 -0.49 -21.38 16.12
C GLY A 197 0.45 -22.08 15.13
N ASP A 198 0.56 -23.41 15.24
CA ASP A 198 1.43 -24.28 14.45
C ASP A 198 0.70 -25.05 13.35
N GLU A 199 1.09 -24.81 12.10
CA GLU A 199 0.64 -25.49 10.86
C GLU A 199 -0.81 -26.07 10.90
N PRO A 200 -1.86 -25.24 11.09
CA PRO A 200 -3.22 -25.76 11.14
C PRO A 200 -3.61 -26.27 9.74
N ALA A 201 -3.70 -27.60 9.56
CA ALA A 201 -3.84 -28.23 8.23
C ALA A 201 -4.86 -29.37 8.13
N PHE A 202 -5.43 -29.60 6.94
CA PHE A 202 -6.25 -30.79 6.64
C PHE A 202 -5.52 -31.83 5.77
N GLN A 203 -5.20 -32.99 6.34
CA GLN A 203 -4.58 -34.11 5.60
C GLN A 203 -5.54 -34.87 4.67
N ARG A 204 -6.83 -34.54 4.70
CA ARG A 204 -7.92 -35.19 3.97
C ARG A 204 -8.91 -34.13 3.50
N VAL A 205 -9.84 -34.52 2.62
CA VAL A 205 -10.89 -33.62 2.14
C VAL A 205 -11.75 -33.16 3.33
N PRO A 206 -11.76 -31.85 3.65
CA PRO A 206 -12.46 -31.32 4.83
C PRO A 206 -13.96 -31.55 4.74
N TRP A 207 -14.64 -31.69 5.88
CA TRP A 207 -16.09 -31.76 5.95
C TRP A 207 -16.60 -31.06 7.21
N THR A 208 -17.81 -30.52 7.16
CA THR A 208 -18.59 -30.16 8.35
C THR A 208 -20.08 -30.26 8.04
N SER A 209 -20.92 -30.29 9.07
CA SER A 209 -22.34 -30.65 8.92
C SER A 209 -23.15 -29.71 8.04
N ASP A 210 -22.82 -28.41 8.04
CA ASP A 210 -23.53 -27.38 7.26
C ASP A 210 -22.92 -27.14 5.87
N ILE A 211 -21.84 -27.84 5.49
CA ILE A 211 -21.08 -27.50 4.28
C ILE A 211 -21.89 -27.67 2.99
N VAL A 212 -22.82 -28.62 2.95
CA VAL A 212 -23.69 -28.84 1.78
C VAL A 212 -24.62 -27.66 1.58
N GLU A 213 -25.28 -27.18 2.65
CA GLU A 213 -26.17 -26.03 2.60
C GLU A 213 -25.40 -24.76 2.21
N VAL A 214 -24.23 -24.55 2.83
CA VAL A 214 -23.34 -23.43 2.51
C VAL A 214 -22.92 -23.48 1.04
N PHE A 215 -22.49 -24.64 0.55
CA PHE A 215 -22.08 -24.83 -0.83
C PHE A 215 -23.23 -24.58 -1.80
N GLU A 216 -24.41 -25.14 -1.58
CA GLU A 216 -25.58 -24.95 -2.44
C GLU A 216 -26.00 -23.48 -2.50
N ARG A 217 -25.99 -22.79 -1.36
CA ARG A 217 -26.25 -21.35 -1.28
C ARG A 217 -25.19 -20.54 -2.05
N GLU A 218 -23.91 -20.89 -1.95
CA GLU A 218 -22.83 -20.12 -2.57
C GLU A 218 -22.61 -20.44 -4.04
N LYS A 219 -22.80 -21.70 -4.45
CA LYS A 219 -22.46 -22.20 -5.79
C LYS A 219 -23.66 -22.50 -6.67
N GLY A 220 -24.84 -22.70 -6.08
CA GLY A 220 -26.10 -22.87 -6.80
C GLY A 220 -26.41 -24.29 -7.26
N TYR A 221 -25.61 -25.29 -6.86
CA TYR A 221 -25.84 -26.71 -7.12
C TYR A 221 -25.33 -27.56 -5.95
N SER A 222 -25.73 -28.83 -5.91
CA SER A 222 -25.34 -29.75 -4.84
C SER A 222 -23.95 -30.35 -5.07
N PRO A 223 -23.05 -30.39 -4.06
CA PRO A 223 -21.75 -31.04 -4.20
C PRO A 223 -21.85 -32.58 -4.10
N LEU A 224 -22.99 -33.12 -3.64
CA LEU A 224 -23.20 -34.54 -3.33
C LEU A 224 -22.84 -35.50 -4.49
N PRO A 225 -23.21 -35.24 -5.76
CA PRO A 225 -22.86 -36.12 -6.87
C PRO A 225 -21.36 -36.22 -7.13
N TYR A 226 -20.58 -35.23 -6.67
CA TYR A 226 -19.16 -35.10 -6.97
C TYR A 226 -18.25 -35.57 -5.86
N LEU A 227 -18.72 -35.77 -4.62
CA LEU A 227 -17.87 -36.05 -3.45
C LEU A 227 -16.84 -37.18 -3.66
N LYS A 228 -17.19 -38.24 -4.38
CA LYS A 228 -16.26 -39.36 -4.69
C LYS A 228 -15.05 -38.88 -5.50
N SER A 229 -15.25 -37.93 -6.41
CA SER A 229 -14.19 -37.34 -7.23
C SER A 229 -13.24 -36.42 -6.44
N PHE A 230 -13.61 -36.01 -5.21
CA PHE A 230 -12.75 -35.15 -4.40
C PHE A 230 -11.63 -35.92 -3.68
N LEU A 231 -11.80 -37.24 -3.49
CA LEU A 231 -10.88 -38.11 -2.75
C LEU A 231 -9.59 -38.48 -3.51
N HIS A 232 -9.33 -37.91 -4.68
CA HIS A 232 -8.14 -38.23 -5.47
C HIS A 232 -6.84 -37.74 -4.78
N ASN A 233 -5.94 -38.68 -4.50
CA ASN A 233 -4.82 -38.51 -3.57
C ASN A 233 -3.45 -38.65 -4.26
N SER A 234 -3.03 -37.63 -5.02
CA SER A 234 -1.58 -37.36 -5.08
C SER A 234 -1.14 -36.85 -3.71
N ARG A 235 0.04 -37.25 -3.23
CA ARG A 235 0.53 -36.84 -1.90
C ARG A 235 0.71 -35.32 -1.82
N SER A 236 1.22 -34.70 -2.87
CA SER A 236 1.74 -33.31 -2.88
C SER A 236 1.02 -32.36 -3.85
N SER A 237 -0.10 -32.76 -4.45
CA SER A 237 -0.74 -31.98 -5.51
C SER A 237 -2.25 -32.19 -5.57
N LEU A 238 -2.97 -31.17 -6.06
CA LEU A 238 -4.38 -31.21 -6.42
C LEU A 238 -4.65 -31.79 -7.81
N ALA A 239 -3.61 -32.00 -8.63
CA ALA A 239 -3.71 -32.53 -9.97
C ALA A 239 -4.41 -33.90 -9.98
N ALA A 240 -5.43 -34.00 -10.83
CA ALA A 240 -6.25 -35.19 -10.95
C ALA A 240 -6.56 -35.46 -12.45
N PRO A 241 -5.59 -36.00 -13.20
CA PRO A 241 -5.67 -36.10 -14.66
C PRO A 241 -6.82 -37.00 -15.16
N ASN A 242 -7.36 -37.86 -14.30
CA ASN A 242 -8.43 -38.80 -14.64
C ASN A 242 -9.83 -38.27 -14.33
N LEU A 243 -9.97 -37.05 -13.80
CA LEU A 243 -11.28 -36.43 -13.56
C LEU A 243 -11.83 -35.85 -14.85
N SER A 244 -13.14 -36.02 -15.07
CA SER A 244 -13.88 -35.25 -16.07
C SER A 244 -13.81 -33.75 -15.76
N GLU A 245 -14.10 -32.91 -16.75
CA GLU A 245 -14.07 -31.46 -16.59
C GLU A 245 -15.03 -30.96 -15.50
N ASP A 246 -16.27 -31.47 -15.49
CA ASP A 246 -17.26 -31.15 -14.46
C ASP A 246 -16.78 -31.54 -13.05
N GLN A 247 -16.13 -32.70 -12.90
CA GLN A 247 -15.58 -33.12 -11.61
C GLN A 247 -14.43 -32.21 -11.14
N ARG A 248 -13.55 -31.75 -12.05
CA ARG A 248 -12.48 -30.80 -11.71
C ARG A 248 -13.05 -29.46 -11.28
N ARG A 249 -14.05 -28.94 -12.00
CA ARG A 249 -14.74 -27.69 -11.70
C ARG A 249 -15.49 -27.77 -10.36
N ALA A 250 -16.22 -28.85 -10.12
CA ALA A 250 -16.91 -29.07 -8.85
C ALA A 250 -15.94 -29.19 -7.67
N LYS A 251 -14.78 -29.83 -7.88
CA LYS A 251 -13.71 -29.87 -6.88
C LYS A 251 -13.18 -28.47 -6.59
N ALA A 252 -12.94 -27.64 -7.61
CA ALA A 252 -12.47 -26.28 -7.41
C ALA A 252 -13.46 -25.40 -6.62
N ASP A 253 -14.76 -25.52 -6.92
CA ASP A 253 -15.81 -24.86 -6.12
C ASP A 253 -15.81 -25.33 -4.67
N TYR A 254 -15.57 -26.62 -4.43
CA TYR A 254 -15.52 -27.17 -3.08
C TYR A 254 -14.34 -26.60 -2.30
N TRP A 255 -13.17 -26.49 -2.94
CA TRP A 255 -11.98 -25.86 -2.37
C TRP A 255 -12.18 -24.38 -2.04
N ASP A 256 -12.87 -23.65 -2.90
CA ASP A 256 -13.22 -22.26 -2.61
C ASP A 256 -14.11 -22.14 -1.36
N VAL A 257 -15.15 -22.97 -1.24
CA VAL A 257 -16.09 -22.91 -0.10
C VAL A 257 -15.41 -23.26 1.22
N TRP A 258 -14.73 -24.41 1.30
CA TRP A 258 -14.17 -24.83 2.59
C TRP A 258 -12.97 -23.95 3.00
N SER A 259 -12.17 -23.45 2.05
CA SER A 259 -11.06 -22.54 2.37
C SER A 259 -11.55 -21.22 2.96
N ARG A 260 -12.67 -20.68 2.45
CA ARG A 260 -13.33 -19.51 3.03
C ARG A 260 -13.84 -19.80 4.43
N LEU A 261 -14.52 -20.93 4.63
CA LEU A 261 -14.97 -21.35 5.95
C LEU A 261 -13.81 -21.49 6.93
N PHE A 262 -12.67 -22.02 6.48
CA PHE A 262 -11.49 -22.19 7.32
C PHE A 262 -10.89 -20.84 7.75
N ALA A 263 -10.68 -19.93 6.81
CA ALA A 263 -10.22 -18.57 7.10
C ALA A 263 -11.15 -17.83 8.08
N ASP A 264 -12.46 -17.86 7.81
CA ASP A 264 -13.47 -17.15 8.62
C ASP A 264 -13.68 -17.76 10.00
N ARG A 265 -13.77 -19.09 10.08
CA ARG A 265 -14.21 -19.79 11.30
C ARG A 265 -13.04 -20.13 12.22
N PHE A 266 -11.83 -20.35 11.71
CA PHE A 266 -10.67 -20.69 12.53
C PHE A 266 -9.71 -19.52 12.72
N PHE A 267 -9.09 -19.02 11.64
CA PHE A 267 -8.05 -17.98 11.73
C PHE A 267 -8.61 -16.66 12.22
N LYS A 268 -9.67 -16.16 11.56
CA LYS A 268 -10.28 -14.87 11.89
C LYS A 268 -10.82 -14.84 13.32
N ARG A 269 -11.44 -15.90 13.81
CA ARG A 269 -12.02 -15.92 15.17
C ARG A 269 -10.97 -15.82 16.26
N GLN A 270 -9.85 -16.53 16.09
CA GLN A 270 -8.70 -16.43 17.00
C GLN A 270 -8.05 -15.04 16.92
N ALA A 271 -7.84 -14.53 15.70
CA ALA A 271 -7.27 -13.21 15.48
C ALA A 271 -8.16 -12.08 16.05
N ASP A 272 -9.48 -12.17 15.90
CA ASP A 272 -10.46 -11.23 16.47
C ASP A 272 -10.44 -11.27 18.00
N TRP A 273 -10.33 -12.47 18.60
CA TRP A 273 -10.17 -12.61 20.04
C TRP A 273 -8.85 -11.95 20.51
N CYS A 274 -7.74 -12.21 19.83
CA CYS A 274 -6.45 -11.61 20.17
C CYS A 274 -6.50 -10.08 20.10
N ALA A 275 -7.03 -9.53 19.01
CA ALA A 275 -7.20 -8.08 18.84
C ALA A 275 -8.08 -7.47 19.94
N ALA A 276 -9.19 -8.13 20.31
CA ALA A 276 -10.09 -7.68 21.37
C ALA A 276 -9.44 -7.67 22.76
N ASN A 277 -8.34 -8.38 22.94
CA ASN A 277 -7.61 -8.49 24.21
C ASN A 277 -6.23 -7.82 24.16
N GLY A 278 -5.95 -6.99 23.14
CA GLY A 278 -4.70 -6.21 23.06
C GLY A 278 -3.45 -7.05 22.78
N VAL A 279 -3.60 -8.22 22.18
CA VAL A 279 -2.50 -9.12 21.81
C VAL A 279 -2.59 -9.53 20.34
N SER A 280 -1.53 -10.15 19.82
CA SER A 280 -1.45 -10.59 18.43
C SER A 280 -1.61 -12.10 18.28
N HIS A 281 -2.12 -12.54 17.14
CA HIS A 281 -2.05 -13.93 16.69
C HIS A 281 -1.02 -14.03 15.57
N ILE A 282 -0.08 -14.98 15.70
CA ILE A 282 0.92 -15.32 14.68
C ILE A 282 0.73 -16.79 14.28
N THR A 283 0.78 -17.10 12.99
CA THR A 283 0.68 -18.48 12.50
C THR A 283 1.20 -18.61 11.06
N HIS A 284 1.58 -19.82 10.68
CA HIS A 284 2.00 -20.19 9.32
C HIS A 284 1.31 -21.50 8.90
N MET A 285 1.51 -21.90 7.65
CA MET A 285 0.81 -23.02 7.02
C MET A 285 1.72 -24.26 6.94
N ASP A 286 1.16 -25.47 6.79
CA ASP A 286 1.98 -26.63 6.42
C ASP A 286 2.41 -26.50 4.94
N LYS A 287 3.68 -26.80 4.65
CA LYS A 287 4.26 -26.82 3.29
C LYS A 287 4.19 -25.49 2.54
N ASP A 288 4.38 -24.36 3.20
CA ASP A 288 4.37 -23.05 2.54
C ASP A 288 5.49 -22.86 1.49
N ASP A 289 6.53 -23.72 1.49
CA ASP A 289 7.54 -23.82 0.43
C ASP A 289 7.03 -24.44 -0.89
N MET A 290 5.91 -25.18 -0.84
CA MET A 290 5.30 -25.88 -1.96
C MET A 290 3.83 -25.53 -2.09
N LEU A 291 3.55 -24.39 -2.74
CA LEU A 291 2.19 -23.84 -2.86
C LEU A 291 1.12 -24.86 -3.30
N PRO A 292 1.32 -25.76 -4.29
CA PRO A 292 0.30 -26.77 -4.63
C PRO A 292 -0.02 -27.76 -3.51
N TRP A 293 0.97 -28.08 -2.66
CA TRP A 293 0.75 -28.91 -1.47
C TRP A 293 0.04 -28.09 -0.40
N CYS A 294 0.51 -26.87 -0.13
CA CYS A 294 -0.14 -25.95 0.80
C CYS A 294 -1.63 -25.74 0.45
N VAL A 295 -1.96 -25.38 -0.80
CA VAL A 295 -3.34 -25.21 -1.31
C VAL A 295 -4.17 -26.49 -1.17
N LYS A 296 -3.57 -27.67 -1.29
CA LYS A 296 -4.28 -28.94 -1.06
C LYS A 296 -4.77 -29.06 0.39
N MET A 297 -3.92 -28.66 1.34
CA MET A 297 -4.10 -28.85 2.78
C MET A 297 -4.87 -27.70 3.44
N GLU A 298 -4.68 -26.48 2.92
CA GLU A 298 -5.14 -25.22 3.51
C GLU A 298 -6.15 -24.45 2.65
N GLY A 299 -6.31 -24.85 1.39
CA GLY A 299 -7.25 -24.22 0.49
C GLY A 299 -6.65 -22.99 -0.18
N ASP A 300 -6.75 -21.82 0.45
CA ASP A 300 -6.04 -20.60 0.04
C ASP A 300 -5.21 -20.08 1.22
N PRO A 301 -3.88 -20.26 1.20
CA PRO A 301 -3.03 -19.85 2.31
C PRO A 301 -2.98 -18.32 2.48
N PHE A 302 -3.09 -17.54 1.39
CA PHE A 302 -3.12 -16.08 1.47
C PHE A 302 -4.40 -15.59 2.16
N ARG A 303 -5.54 -16.23 1.86
CA ARG A 303 -6.83 -15.96 2.49
C ARG A 303 -6.81 -16.27 4.00
N CYS A 304 -6.20 -17.39 4.40
CA CYS A 304 -6.07 -17.74 5.82
C CYS A 304 -5.15 -16.74 6.56
N LEU A 305 -3.98 -16.46 5.99
CA LEU A 305 -2.98 -15.58 6.59
C LEU A 305 -3.41 -14.10 6.61
N SER A 306 -4.29 -13.65 5.71
CA SER A 306 -4.78 -12.26 5.73
C SER A 306 -5.60 -11.93 6.99
N GLN A 307 -6.15 -12.96 7.66
CA GLN A 307 -6.98 -12.81 8.85
C GLN A 307 -6.19 -12.50 10.11
N VAL A 308 -4.89 -12.82 10.16
CA VAL A 308 -4.08 -12.76 11.39
C VAL A 308 -3.28 -11.46 11.50
N GLN A 309 -2.81 -11.12 12.71
CA GLN A 309 -2.03 -9.89 12.91
C GLN A 309 -0.61 -9.98 12.35
N VAL A 310 0.00 -11.18 12.39
CA VAL A 310 1.34 -11.42 11.84
C VAL A 310 1.30 -12.72 11.02
N PRO A 311 1.17 -12.64 9.69
CA PRO A 311 1.26 -13.81 8.83
C PRO A 311 2.68 -14.37 8.83
N GLY A 312 2.83 -15.68 8.63
CA GLY A 312 4.15 -16.29 8.57
C GLY A 312 4.30 -17.48 7.65
N ILE A 313 5.52 -17.97 7.61
CA ILE A 313 6.04 -19.13 6.89
C ILE A 313 6.95 -19.93 7.82
N ASP A 314 7.37 -21.12 7.41
CA ASP A 314 8.46 -21.85 8.05
C ASP A 314 9.64 -22.09 7.09
N VAL A 315 10.86 -22.00 7.64
CA VAL A 315 12.09 -22.35 6.94
C VAL A 315 12.80 -23.43 7.72
N ILE A 316 12.56 -24.64 7.27
CA ILE A 316 12.99 -25.88 7.92
C ILE A 316 13.66 -26.79 6.89
N TRP A 317 14.20 -27.93 7.32
CA TRP A 317 14.85 -28.91 6.43
C TRP A 317 15.86 -28.32 5.42
N SER A 318 16.55 -27.23 5.77
CA SER A 318 17.48 -26.55 4.85
C SER A 318 16.88 -26.17 3.48
N GLN A 319 15.58 -25.83 3.42
CA GLN A 319 14.89 -25.29 2.23
C GLN A 319 15.62 -24.06 1.65
N ILE A 320 16.26 -23.28 2.52
CA ILE A 320 17.15 -22.19 2.15
C ILE A 320 18.58 -22.56 2.56
N TRP A 321 19.50 -22.49 1.60
CA TRP A 321 20.93 -22.69 1.80
C TRP A 321 21.77 -21.91 0.78
N TYR A 322 23.09 -21.91 0.94
CA TYR A 322 23.99 -21.29 -0.03
C TYR A 322 23.75 -21.84 -1.44
N GLY A 323 23.50 -20.94 -2.39
CA GLY A 323 23.24 -21.27 -3.79
C GLY A 323 21.83 -21.77 -4.12
N SER A 324 20.90 -21.83 -3.16
CA SER A 324 19.49 -22.13 -3.43
C SER A 324 18.73 -20.87 -3.86
N TYR A 325 17.79 -21.01 -4.79
CA TYR A 325 16.90 -19.93 -5.23
C TYR A 325 15.45 -20.30 -4.97
N THR A 326 14.76 -19.49 -4.17
CA THR A 326 13.34 -19.64 -3.88
C THR A 326 12.76 -18.31 -3.40
N GLU A 327 11.47 -18.11 -3.66
CA GLU A 327 10.78 -16.86 -3.38
C GLU A 327 9.63 -17.05 -2.38
N PHE A 328 9.44 -18.25 -1.83
CA PHE A 328 8.34 -18.55 -0.91
C PHE A 328 8.29 -17.70 0.39
N PRO A 329 9.40 -17.13 0.93
CA PRO A 329 9.26 -16.18 2.04
C PRO A 329 8.38 -14.97 1.69
N ARG A 330 8.22 -14.67 0.40
CA ARG A 330 7.31 -13.64 -0.09
C ARG A 330 5.84 -13.97 0.13
N LEU A 331 5.46 -15.23 0.39
CA LEU A 331 4.08 -15.59 0.68
C LEU A 331 3.56 -14.80 1.88
N ALA A 332 4.25 -14.88 3.03
CA ALA A 332 3.86 -14.12 4.22
C ALA A 332 4.11 -12.63 4.10
N SER A 333 5.24 -12.20 3.51
CA SER A 333 5.54 -10.77 3.40
C SER A 333 4.58 -10.05 2.46
N SER A 334 4.15 -10.68 1.35
CA SER A 334 3.12 -10.13 0.47
C SER A 334 1.79 -9.99 1.19
N VAL A 335 1.37 -10.98 1.98
CA VAL A 335 0.15 -10.84 2.82
C VAL A 335 0.30 -9.67 3.79
N ALA A 336 1.47 -9.53 4.45
CA ALA A 336 1.70 -8.41 5.35
C ALA A 336 1.62 -7.06 4.63
N HIS A 337 2.28 -6.93 3.48
CA HIS A 337 2.29 -5.70 2.69
C HIS A 337 0.89 -5.34 2.16
N VAL A 338 0.23 -6.28 1.50
CA VAL A 338 -1.07 -6.06 0.85
C VAL A 338 -2.16 -5.70 1.85
N TYR A 339 -2.15 -6.34 3.03
CA TYR A 339 -3.14 -6.12 4.08
C TYR A 339 -2.73 -5.11 5.15
N GLY A 340 -1.59 -4.43 4.99
CA GLY A 340 -1.14 -3.37 5.92
C GLY A 340 -0.72 -3.87 7.30
N ARG A 341 -0.12 -5.07 7.37
CA ARG A 341 0.49 -5.62 8.60
C ARG A 341 1.93 -5.17 8.69
N GLN A 342 2.37 -4.80 9.91
CA GLN A 342 3.73 -4.34 10.13
C GLN A 342 4.77 -5.45 10.01
N ARG A 343 4.39 -6.69 10.36
CA ARG A 343 5.32 -7.81 10.47
C ARG A 343 4.89 -9.00 9.63
N ALA A 344 5.88 -9.69 9.07
CA ALA A 344 5.79 -11.03 8.52
C ALA A 344 6.84 -11.90 9.20
N PHE A 345 6.43 -13.05 9.75
CA PHE A 345 7.30 -13.89 10.57
C PHE A 345 7.75 -15.18 9.89
N SER A 346 8.83 -15.75 10.40
CA SER A 346 9.32 -17.06 10.01
C SER A 346 9.69 -17.91 11.21
N GLU A 347 9.14 -19.13 11.31
CA GLU A 347 9.72 -20.20 12.12
C GLU A 347 10.95 -20.75 11.39
N SER A 348 12.14 -20.64 11.97
CA SER A 348 13.37 -21.03 11.29
C SER A 348 14.19 -22.05 12.08
N PHE A 349 14.89 -22.91 11.33
CA PHE A 349 15.93 -23.84 11.79
C PHE A 349 15.45 -25.18 12.38
N ALA A 350 14.16 -25.50 12.30
CA ALA A 350 13.70 -26.84 12.67
C ALA A 350 14.22 -27.91 11.69
N ALA A 351 14.66 -29.05 12.24
CA ALA A 351 15.03 -30.25 11.46
C ALA A 351 16.04 -30.02 10.31
N TYR A 352 16.97 -29.07 10.46
CA TYR A 352 18.05 -28.87 9.50
C TYR A 352 18.97 -30.09 9.44
N TYR A 353 19.14 -30.67 8.25
CA TYR A 353 20.08 -31.77 8.03
C TYR A 353 21.51 -31.28 7.72
N ARG A 354 21.66 -30.00 7.34
CA ARG A 354 22.97 -29.35 7.22
C ARG A 354 23.40 -28.81 8.57
N LYS A 355 24.70 -28.91 8.87
CA LYS A 355 25.26 -28.33 10.09
C LYS A 355 25.07 -26.81 10.07
N LEU A 356 24.51 -26.28 11.15
CA LEU A 356 24.35 -24.87 11.40
C LEU A 356 25.55 -24.33 12.18
N ASP A 357 25.99 -23.15 11.79
CA ASP A 357 26.98 -22.29 12.46
C ASP A 357 26.52 -20.82 12.33
N ILE A 358 27.14 -19.89 13.08
CA ILE A 358 26.74 -18.47 13.05
C ILE A 358 26.67 -17.88 11.62
N PRO A 359 27.67 -18.09 10.72
CA PRO A 359 27.59 -17.57 9.35
C PRO A 359 26.43 -18.14 8.52
N SER A 360 26.16 -19.45 8.61
CA SER A 360 25.08 -20.08 7.85
C SER A 360 23.70 -19.67 8.36
N VAL A 361 23.53 -19.54 9.68
CA VAL A 361 22.30 -19.01 10.28
C VAL A 361 22.07 -17.57 9.82
N LYS A 362 23.10 -16.71 9.86
CA LYS A 362 23.00 -15.33 9.39
C LYS A 362 22.59 -15.27 7.92
N TYR A 363 23.18 -16.07 7.04
CA TYR A 363 22.81 -16.11 5.63
C TYR A 363 21.34 -16.51 5.42
N VAL A 364 20.86 -17.56 6.12
CA VAL A 364 19.45 -17.99 6.01
C VAL A 364 18.49 -16.90 6.47
N ILE A 365 18.84 -16.15 7.52
CA ILE A 365 18.08 -14.97 7.96
C ILE A 365 18.08 -13.87 6.90
N ASP A 366 19.26 -13.53 6.37
CA ASP A 366 19.43 -12.47 5.38
C ASP A 366 18.68 -12.74 4.09
N TYR A 367 18.66 -14.01 3.67
CA TYR A 367 17.93 -14.46 2.51
C TYR A 367 16.43 -14.18 2.62
N GLN A 368 15.87 -14.38 3.82
CA GLN A 368 14.46 -14.13 4.11
C GLN A 368 14.18 -12.64 4.29
N LEU A 369 15.08 -11.88 4.93
CA LEU A 369 14.99 -10.42 5.04
C LEU A 369 14.94 -9.74 3.66
N ALA A 370 15.75 -10.20 2.71
CA ALA A 370 15.74 -9.71 1.33
C ALA A 370 14.42 -10.00 0.58
N ARG A 371 13.53 -10.81 1.16
CA ARG A 371 12.21 -11.20 0.64
C ARG A 371 11.06 -10.73 1.55
N GLY A 372 11.34 -9.80 2.46
CA GLY A 372 10.34 -9.09 3.26
C GLY A 372 9.96 -9.73 4.60
N ILE A 373 10.57 -10.86 4.99
CA ILE A 373 10.42 -11.38 6.37
C ILE A 373 11.14 -10.43 7.32
N ASN A 374 10.50 -10.02 8.41
CA ASN A 374 11.05 -9.06 9.36
C ASN A 374 10.72 -9.42 10.83
N PHE A 375 10.47 -10.70 11.12
CA PHE A 375 10.30 -11.22 12.47
C PHE A 375 10.65 -12.70 12.48
N PHE A 376 11.42 -13.19 13.46
CA PHE A 376 11.88 -14.58 13.47
C PHE A 376 11.56 -15.29 14.78
N GLU A 377 11.24 -16.56 14.64
CA GLU A 377 11.15 -17.56 15.69
C GLU A 377 12.27 -18.58 15.49
N LEU A 378 13.23 -18.65 16.42
CA LEU A 378 14.41 -19.51 16.30
C LEU A 378 14.22 -20.84 17.04
N MET A 379 14.37 -21.95 16.32
CA MET A 379 14.24 -23.32 16.83
C MET A 379 15.59 -23.91 17.27
N PHE A 380 15.69 -24.54 18.43
CA PHE A 380 14.90 -24.32 19.66
C PHE A 380 15.79 -24.57 20.88
N MET A 381 15.45 -23.98 22.02
CA MET A 381 16.07 -24.27 23.32
C MET A 381 15.18 -25.22 24.12
N GLN A 382 15.78 -26.22 24.77
CA GLN A 382 15.08 -27.13 25.66
C GLN A 382 15.31 -26.72 27.12
N SER A 383 14.23 -26.70 27.90
CA SER A 383 14.28 -26.38 29.33
C SER A 383 15.35 -27.22 30.05
N LYS A 384 16.05 -26.59 30.99
CA LYS A 384 17.16 -27.14 31.81
C LYS A 384 18.46 -27.45 31.06
N ARG A 385 18.46 -27.48 29.72
CA ARG A 385 19.65 -27.81 28.92
C ARG A 385 20.52 -26.59 28.61
N GLY A 386 19.95 -25.39 28.62
CA GLY A 386 20.62 -24.19 28.14
C GLY A 386 20.79 -24.19 26.62
N PRO A 387 21.61 -23.27 26.07
CA PRO A 387 21.85 -23.19 24.64
C PRO A 387 22.54 -24.45 24.12
N THR A 388 22.13 -24.94 22.94
CA THR A 388 22.72 -26.13 22.30
C THR A 388 22.86 -25.92 20.79
N GLY A 389 23.67 -26.73 20.12
CA GLY A 389 23.90 -26.60 18.67
C GLY A 389 24.48 -25.23 18.32
N TYR A 390 23.96 -24.60 17.26
CA TYR A 390 24.40 -23.27 16.81
C TYR A 390 24.15 -22.18 17.87
N MET A 391 23.15 -22.35 18.75
CA MET A 391 22.86 -21.38 19.80
C MET A 391 23.91 -21.37 20.91
N ALA A 392 24.75 -22.42 21.01
CA ALA A 392 25.87 -22.49 21.93
C ALA A 392 27.19 -21.99 21.33
N GLU A 393 27.21 -21.61 20.04
CA GLU A 393 28.43 -21.12 19.41
C GLU A 393 28.80 -19.72 19.93
N PRO A 394 30.11 -19.42 20.06
CA PRO A 394 30.57 -18.06 20.31
C PRO A 394 30.03 -17.10 19.24
N GLY A 395 29.41 -16.00 19.66
CA GLY A 395 28.84 -14.98 18.77
C GLY A 395 27.32 -15.08 18.56
N MET A 396 26.62 -16.02 19.21
CA MET A 396 25.15 -16.08 19.18
C MET A 396 24.49 -14.79 19.72
N ASP A 397 25.08 -14.17 20.74
CA ASP A 397 24.65 -12.88 21.30
C ASP A 397 24.76 -11.75 20.27
N ALA A 398 25.89 -11.68 19.55
CA ALA A 398 26.10 -10.73 18.47
C ALA A 398 25.15 -10.98 17.28
N LEU A 399 24.88 -12.26 16.95
CA LEU A 399 23.90 -12.63 15.94
C LEU A 399 22.49 -12.21 16.34
N ASN A 400 22.09 -12.43 17.60
CA ASN A 400 20.77 -12.00 18.07
C ASN A 400 20.64 -10.47 18.09
N ALA A 401 21.71 -9.75 18.48
CA ALA A 401 21.74 -8.30 18.33
C ALA A 401 21.53 -7.90 16.87
N TYR A 402 22.26 -8.52 15.93
CA TYR A 402 22.09 -8.32 14.49
C TYR A 402 20.65 -8.54 14.02
N ILE A 403 20.07 -9.70 14.35
CA ILE A 403 18.69 -10.04 13.96
C ILE A 403 17.73 -8.98 14.45
N ASN A 404 17.81 -8.58 15.73
CA ASN A 404 16.92 -7.59 16.32
C ASN A 404 17.02 -6.21 15.65
N ARG A 405 18.24 -5.77 15.29
CA ARG A 405 18.43 -4.49 14.59
C ARG A 405 17.91 -4.55 13.16
N ALA A 406 18.21 -5.65 12.46
CA ALA A 406 17.80 -5.85 11.07
C ALA A 406 16.27 -5.94 10.95
N THR A 407 15.62 -6.77 11.76
CA THR A 407 14.15 -6.91 11.76
C THR A 407 13.44 -5.63 12.16
N TRP A 408 13.93 -4.94 13.19
CA TRP A 408 13.36 -3.65 13.60
C TRP A 408 13.43 -2.64 12.47
N LEU A 409 14.59 -2.47 11.82
CA LEU A 409 14.75 -1.52 10.73
C LEU A 409 13.88 -1.90 9.52
N MET A 410 13.76 -3.20 9.21
CA MET A 410 12.89 -3.72 8.15
C MET A 410 11.40 -3.76 8.50
N SER A 411 11.01 -3.25 9.67
CA SER A 411 9.60 -3.04 10.06
C SER A 411 9.19 -1.56 10.02
N GLN A 412 10.12 -0.65 9.69
CA GLN A 412 9.86 0.79 9.65
C GLN A 412 9.22 1.21 8.33
N GLY A 413 8.32 2.20 8.40
CA GLY A 413 7.67 2.75 7.22
C GLY A 413 6.87 1.71 6.40
N GLN A 414 6.59 2.06 5.15
CA GLN A 414 5.84 1.21 4.23
C GLN A 414 6.76 0.45 3.27
N PRO A 415 6.35 -0.73 2.77
CA PRO A 415 7.06 -1.42 1.68
C PRO A 415 7.07 -0.57 0.40
N SER A 416 8.11 -0.73 -0.43
CA SER A 416 8.31 0.12 -1.62
C SER A 416 8.06 -0.58 -2.95
N ALA A 417 7.86 -1.91 -2.99
CA ALA A 417 7.81 -2.66 -4.24
C ALA A 417 6.73 -2.13 -5.20
N ARG A 418 7.10 -1.89 -6.46
CA ARG A 418 6.23 -1.29 -7.50
C ARG A 418 5.62 -2.30 -8.47
N VAL A 419 5.96 -3.57 -8.32
CA VAL A 419 5.48 -4.68 -9.17
C VAL A 419 4.69 -5.67 -8.33
N ALA A 420 3.60 -6.16 -8.87
CA ALA A 420 2.88 -7.30 -8.30
C ALA A 420 2.94 -8.50 -9.25
N VAL A 421 2.99 -9.70 -8.69
CA VAL A 421 2.88 -10.98 -9.40
C VAL A 421 1.57 -11.64 -9.00
N TYR A 422 0.73 -11.99 -9.96
CA TYR A 422 -0.52 -12.69 -9.67
C TYR A 422 -0.23 -14.13 -9.20
N ALA A 423 -0.78 -14.52 -8.06
CA ALA A 423 -0.70 -15.86 -7.50
C ALA A 423 -1.97 -16.66 -7.90
N PRO A 424 -1.86 -17.65 -8.82
CA PRO A 424 -3.01 -18.25 -9.50
C PRO A 424 -3.69 -19.38 -8.70
N VAL A 425 -4.09 -19.13 -7.46
CA VAL A 425 -4.72 -20.14 -6.56
C VAL A 425 -5.98 -20.76 -7.18
N SER A 426 -6.83 -19.95 -7.84
CA SER A 426 -8.02 -20.43 -8.54
C SER A 426 -7.71 -21.46 -9.65
N THR A 427 -6.54 -21.36 -10.28
CA THR A 427 -6.07 -22.35 -11.28
C THR A 427 -5.51 -23.60 -10.61
N LEU A 428 -4.84 -23.46 -9.46
CA LEU A 428 -4.38 -24.62 -8.68
C LEU A 428 -5.54 -25.47 -8.15
N TRP A 429 -6.69 -24.86 -7.82
CA TRP A 429 -7.91 -25.58 -7.45
C TRP A 429 -8.48 -26.44 -8.58
N LEU A 430 -8.29 -26.06 -9.84
CA LEU A 430 -8.62 -26.89 -11.01
C LEU A 430 -7.64 -28.06 -11.21
N GLY A 431 -6.52 -28.07 -10.46
CA GLY A 431 -5.50 -29.11 -10.50
C GLY A 431 -4.41 -28.87 -11.56
N ASP A 432 -4.26 -27.65 -12.08
CA ASP A 432 -3.21 -27.30 -13.04
C ASP A 432 -1.99 -26.69 -12.34
N ASN A 433 -1.06 -27.55 -11.93
CA ASN A 433 0.13 -27.14 -11.18
C ASN A 433 1.16 -26.33 -11.98
N ARG A 434 1.05 -26.25 -13.32
CA ARG A 434 1.96 -25.43 -14.13
C ARG A 434 1.91 -23.96 -13.71
N ALA A 435 0.78 -23.54 -13.15
CA ALA A 435 0.59 -22.19 -12.64
C ALA A 435 1.61 -21.82 -11.53
N ASP A 436 1.97 -22.77 -10.65
CA ASP A 436 3.01 -22.56 -9.63
C ASP A 436 4.41 -22.46 -10.26
N ASP A 437 4.72 -23.30 -11.25
CA ASP A 437 6.02 -23.27 -11.95
C ASP A 437 6.25 -21.92 -12.64
N TYR A 438 5.24 -21.40 -13.35
CA TYR A 438 5.33 -20.08 -14.00
C TYR A 438 5.34 -18.93 -12.99
N MET A 439 4.61 -19.04 -11.87
CA MET A 439 4.65 -18.03 -10.80
C MET A 439 6.05 -17.94 -10.18
N LYS A 440 6.66 -19.08 -9.84
CA LYS A 440 8.04 -19.16 -9.32
C LYS A 440 9.05 -18.62 -10.32
N ALA A 441 8.91 -18.97 -11.60
CA ALA A 441 9.81 -18.50 -12.64
C ALA A 441 9.69 -16.98 -12.85
N ALA A 442 8.47 -16.43 -12.90
CA ALA A 442 8.25 -14.99 -13.00
C ALA A 442 8.86 -14.24 -11.80
N GLY A 443 8.64 -14.74 -10.58
CA GLY A 443 9.25 -14.17 -9.37
C GLY A 443 10.79 -14.21 -9.40
N HIS A 444 11.37 -15.33 -9.84
CA HIS A 444 12.82 -15.44 -9.99
C HIS A 444 13.39 -14.47 -11.03
N LEU A 445 12.72 -14.31 -12.19
CA LEU A 445 13.12 -13.35 -13.22
C LEU A 445 13.12 -11.92 -12.68
N LEU A 446 12.09 -11.52 -11.93
CA LEU A 446 12.03 -10.19 -11.33
C LEU A 446 13.17 -9.97 -10.32
N THR A 447 13.39 -10.91 -9.39
CA THR A 447 14.47 -10.81 -8.40
C THR A 447 15.85 -10.75 -9.08
N ALA A 448 16.11 -11.59 -10.09
CA ALA A 448 17.38 -11.61 -10.82
C ALA A 448 17.64 -10.34 -11.64
N HIS A 449 16.59 -9.59 -11.97
CA HIS A 449 16.65 -8.33 -12.71
C HIS A 449 16.34 -7.09 -11.85
N GLN A 450 16.53 -7.22 -10.52
CA GLN A 450 16.46 -6.13 -9.54
C GLN A 450 15.08 -5.46 -9.42
N TYR A 451 14.01 -6.25 -9.51
CA TYR A 451 12.66 -5.85 -9.19
C TYR A 451 12.21 -6.50 -7.88
N ASP A 452 11.90 -5.67 -6.89
CA ASP A 452 11.14 -6.13 -5.72
C ASP A 452 9.66 -6.27 -6.10
N TYR A 453 8.97 -7.23 -5.49
CA TYR A 453 7.56 -7.49 -5.81
C TYR A 453 6.82 -8.20 -4.67
N ASP A 454 5.49 -8.10 -4.73
CA ASP A 454 4.56 -8.85 -3.89
C ASP A 454 3.67 -9.78 -4.72
N PHE A 455 3.24 -10.88 -4.13
CA PHE A 455 2.17 -11.72 -4.66
C PHE A 455 0.79 -11.10 -4.41
N LEU A 456 -0.07 -11.11 -5.43
CA LEU A 456 -1.48 -10.74 -5.34
C LEU A 456 -2.37 -11.91 -5.76
N THR A 457 -3.33 -12.30 -4.91
CA THR A 457 -4.38 -13.26 -5.25
C THR A 457 -5.63 -12.56 -5.78
N ASP A 458 -6.61 -13.33 -6.23
CA ASP A 458 -7.95 -12.82 -6.54
C ASP A 458 -8.53 -12.00 -5.38
N ASP A 459 -8.46 -12.52 -4.15
CA ASP A 459 -9.00 -11.84 -2.96
C ASP A 459 -8.22 -10.55 -2.67
N GLY A 460 -6.88 -10.59 -2.74
CA GLY A 460 -6.06 -9.39 -2.56
C GLY A 460 -6.41 -8.27 -3.54
N LEU A 461 -6.63 -8.60 -4.82
CA LEU A 461 -7.08 -7.64 -5.83
C LEU A 461 -8.47 -7.07 -5.51
N ILE A 462 -9.40 -7.91 -5.06
CA ILE A 462 -10.80 -7.52 -4.83
C ILE A 462 -10.96 -6.68 -3.55
N GLU A 463 -10.33 -7.08 -2.45
CA GLU A 463 -10.65 -6.52 -1.12
C GLU A 463 -9.54 -5.67 -0.50
N ALA A 464 -8.30 -5.80 -0.99
CA ALA A 464 -7.14 -5.17 -0.38
C ALA A 464 -6.42 -4.17 -1.30
N THR A 465 -6.93 -3.93 -2.50
CA THR A 465 -6.39 -2.93 -3.43
C THR A 465 -7.44 -2.02 -4.04
N GLU A 466 -7.03 -0.80 -4.37
CA GLU A 466 -7.83 0.19 -5.09
C GLU A 466 -7.06 0.73 -6.29
N VAL A 467 -7.75 1.01 -7.40
CA VAL A 467 -7.12 1.60 -8.58
C VAL A 467 -7.06 3.12 -8.44
N VAL A 468 -5.85 3.64 -8.27
CA VAL A 468 -5.57 5.07 -8.12
C VAL A 468 -4.54 5.47 -9.16
N ASN A 469 -4.90 6.36 -10.10
CA ASN A 469 -3.98 6.92 -11.11
C ASN A 469 -3.13 5.90 -11.89
N GLY A 470 -3.72 4.79 -12.33
CA GLY A 470 -2.99 3.75 -13.06
C GLY A 470 -2.06 2.93 -12.17
N THR A 471 -2.28 2.95 -10.86
CA THR A 471 -1.61 2.07 -9.88
C THR A 471 -2.64 1.26 -9.10
N LEU A 472 -2.24 0.08 -8.61
CA LEU A 472 -2.97 -0.70 -7.61
C LEU A 472 -2.41 -0.33 -6.24
N ARG A 473 -3.12 0.49 -5.47
CA ARG A 473 -2.73 0.88 -4.11
C ARG A 473 -3.28 -0.11 -3.10
N ASN A 474 -2.43 -0.68 -2.25
CA ASN A 474 -2.82 -1.66 -1.23
C ASN A 474 -3.07 -1.01 0.15
N ARG A 475 -3.44 -1.80 1.16
CA ARG A 475 -3.78 -1.29 2.51
C ARG A 475 -2.58 -0.75 3.30
N SER A 476 -1.34 -1.06 2.92
CA SER A 476 -0.15 -0.42 3.52
C SER A 476 0.14 0.97 2.97
N GLY A 477 -0.52 1.38 1.88
CA GLY A 477 -0.23 2.62 1.15
C GLY A 477 0.75 2.45 -0.02
N GLN A 478 1.37 1.26 -0.15
CA GLN A 478 2.19 0.88 -1.30
C GLN A 478 1.36 0.82 -2.58
N ALA A 479 1.97 1.16 -3.71
CA ALA A 479 1.31 1.23 -5.00
C ALA A 479 2.07 0.47 -6.09
N TYR A 480 1.40 -0.45 -6.77
CA TYR A 480 1.95 -1.22 -7.89
C TYR A 480 1.58 -0.55 -9.22
N SER A 481 2.58 -0.29 -10.06
CA SER A 481 2.38 0.29 -11.40
C SER A 481 2.34 -0.78 -12.50
N ALA A 482 2.76 -2.00 -12.20
CA ALA A 482 2.69 -3.13 -13.10
C ALA A 482 2.20 -4.41 -12.40
N LEU A 483 1.42 -5.21 -13.11
CA LEU A 483 0.97 -6.54 -12.70
C LEU A 483 1.46 -7.58 -13.71
N VAL A 484 2.29 -8.51 -13.24
CA VAL A 484 2.75 -9.68 -14.00
C VAL A 484 1.77 -10.82 -13.73
N ILE A 485 1.14 -11.31 -14.78
CA ILE A 485 0.22 -12.45 -14.71
C ILE A 485 0.95 -13.68 -15.28
N PRO A 486 1.52 -14.55 -14.43
CA PRO A 486 2.01 -15.85 -14.90
C PRO A 486 0.84 -16.71 -15.40
N TYR A 487 1.14 -17.87 -15.99
CA TYR A 487 0.11 -18.76 -16.51
C TYR A 487 -0.99 -19.01 -15.48
N ALA A 488 -2.19 -18.59 -15.83
CA ALA A 488 -3.41 -18.80 -15.07
C ALA A 488 -4.48 -19.26 -16.05
N GLU A 489 -5.20 -20.34 -15.76
CA GLU A 489 -6.31 -20.77 -16.61
C GLU A 489 -7.54 -19.88 -16.39
N VAL A 490 -7.75 -19.50 -15.13
CA VAL A 490 -8.93 -18.78 -14.65
C VAL A 490 -8.57 -17.73 -13.60
N ILE A 491 -9.28 -16.60 -13.66
CA ILE A 491 -9.21 -15.47 -12.73
C ILE A 491 -10.64 -15.12 -12.30
N ARG A 492 -10.87 -14.68 -11.06
CA ARG A 492 -12.22 -14.26 -10.64
C ARG A 492 -12.71 -13.08 -11.48
N THR A 493 -13.98 -13.07 -11.84
CA THR A 493 -14.56 -12.00 -12.68
C THR A 493 -14.38 -10.62 -12.06
N GLN A 494 -14.53 -10.47 -10.75
CA GLN A 494 -14.32 -9.20 -10.05
C GLN A 494 -12.84 -8.78 -10.05
N ALA A 495 -11.91 -9.72 -9.85
CA ALA A 495 -10.47 -9.45 -9.95
C ALA A 495 -10.10 -9.03 -11.39
N TRP A 496 -10.64 -9.69 -12.40
CA TRP A 496 -10.43 -9.30 -13.81
C TRP A 496 -11.00 -7.91 -14.13
N GLN A 497 -12.19 -7.57 -13.61
CA GLN A 497 -12.74 -6.22 -13.72
C GLN A 497 -11.81 -5.17 -13.09
N LYS A 498 -11.21 -5.48 -11.94
CA LYS A 498 -10.22 -4.62 -11.28
C LYS A 498 -8.95 -4.45 -12.12
N ILE A 499 -8.44 -5.53 -12.71
CA ILE A 499 -7.28 -5.51 -13.62
C ILE A 499 -7.57 -4.66 -14.86
N ARG A 500 -8.77 -4.78 -15.44
CA ARG A 500 -9.19 -3.95 -16.57
C ARG A 500 -9.32 -2.49 -16.20
N GLU A 501 -9.89 -2.19 -15.03
CA GLU A 501 -9.94 -0.83 -14.50
C GLU A 501 -8.52 -0.27 -14.33
N PHE A 502 -7.61 -1.05 -13.75
CA PHE A 502 -6.19 -0.70 -13.61
C PHE A 502 -5.56 -0.33 -14.95
N VAL A 503 -5.70 -1.17 -15.97
CA VAL A 503 -5.17 -0.88 -17.32
C VAL A 503 -5.85 0.32 -17.97
N SER A 504 -7.17 0.47 -17.82
CA SER A 504 -7.91 1.62 -18.36
C SER A 504 -7.42 2.96 -17.80
N ARG A 505 -6.84 2.96 -16.59
CA ARG A 505 -6.27 4.14 -15.94
C ARG A 505 -4.75 4.28 -16.12
N GLY A 506 -4.14 3.50 -17.02
CA GLY A 506 -2.71 3.60 -17.35
C GLY A 506 -1.81 2.58 -16.66
N GLY A 507 -2.37 1.67 -15.86
CA GLY A 507 -1.65 0.54 -15.29
C GLY A 507 -1.14 -0.43 -16.36
N LYS A 508 -0.01 -1.09 -16.10
CA LYS A 508 0.60 -2.02 -17.05
C LYS A 508 0.37 -3.47 -16.64
N VAL A 509 -0.02 -4.31 -17.60
CA VAL A 509 -0.17 -5.75 -17.42
C VAL A 509 0.71 -6.46 -18.44
N MET A 510 1.36 -7.54 -18.04
CA MET A 510 2.01 -8.48 -18.96
C MET A 510 1.70 -9.92 -18.57
N PHE A 511 1.80 -10.83 -19.55
CA PHE A 511 1.58 -12.26 -19.34
C PHE A 511 2.86 -13.06 -19.54
N ILE A 512 3.10 -14.06 -18.68
CA ILE A 512 4.21 -15.02 -18.80
C ILE A 512 3.65 -16.44 -18.84
N GLY A 513 4.07 -17.25 -19.81
CA GLY A 513 3.63 -18.64 -20.01
C GLY A 513 2.30 -18.81 -20.73
N GLY A 514 1.34 -17.90 -20.54
CA GLY A 514 0.06 -17.92 -21.26
C GLY A 514 -0.92 -16.84 -20.79
N LYS A 515 -1.89 -16.53 -21.65
CA LYS A 515 -3.01 -15.65 -21.28
C LYS A 515 -4.10 -16.44 -20.55
N PRO A 516 -4.83 -15.81 -19.61
CA PRO A 516 -6.01 -16.41 -19.00
C PRO A 516 -7.06 -16.80 -20.04
N LYS A 517 -7.80 -17.89 -19.79
CA LYS A 517 -8.77 -18.43 -20.75
C LYS A 517 -10.21 -18.07 -20.39
N ALA A 518 -10.51 -17.96 -19.10
CA ALA A 518 -11.84 -17.71 -18.62
C ALA A 518 -11.85 -16.87 -17.34
N THR A 519 -13.01 -16.32 -17.01
CA THR A 519 -13.29 -15.80 -15.68
C THR A 519 -14.29 -16.66 -14.94
N VAL A 520 -14.21 -16.65 -13.61
CA VAL A 520 -15.18 -17.31 -12.72
C VAL A 520 -15.86 -16.27 -11.84
N ASN A 521 -17.19 -16.21 -11.88
CA ASN A 521 -17.94 -15.31 -11.01
C ASN A 521 -18.37 -16.04 -9.73
N ARG A 522 -19.40 -16.88 -9.83
CA ARG A 522 -19.96 -17.63 -8.70
C ARG A 522 -19.42 -19.05 -8.59
N SER A 523 -19.40 -19.77 -9.71
CA SER A 523 -19.09 -21.19 -9.76
C SER A 523 -18.17 -21.53 -10.94
N PHE A 524 -17.21 -22.43 -10.71
CA PHE A 524 -16.35 -22.99 -11.76
C PHE A 524 -17.13 -23.82 -12.79
N MET A 525 -18.39 -24.21 -12.52
CA MET A 525 -19.27 -24.87 -13.49
C MET A 525 -19.69 -23.92 -14.62
N GLU A 526 -19.71 -22.61 -14.35
CA GLU A 526 -20.19 -21.56 -15.24
C GLU A 526 -19.06 -20.59 -15.63
N LEU A 527 -17.97 -21.14 -16.21
CA LEU A 527 -16.88 -20.31 -16.70
C LEU A 527 -17.34 -19.37 -17.81
N GLN A 528 -16.95 -18.10 -17.70
CA GLN A 528 -17.27 -17.07 -18.68
C GLN A 528 -16.07 -16.80 -19.58
N PRO A 529 -16.29 -16.54 -20.90
CA PRO A 529 -15.24 -16.06 -21.77
C PRO A 529 -14.60 -14.79 -21.20
N ILE A 530 -13.29 -14.66 -21.40
CA ILE A 530 -12.56 -13.49 -20.94
C ILE A 530 -12.52 -12.42 -22.05
N ASP A 531 -12.90 -11.20 -21.70
CA ASP A 531 -12.65 -10.03 -22.55
C ASP A 531 -11.19 -9.61 -22.34
N MET A 532 -10.35 -9.90 -23.33
CA MET A 532 -8.90 -9.86 -23.22
C MET A 532 -8.35 -8.43 -23.23
N ILE A 533 -7.21 -8.24 -22.57
CA ILE A 533 -6.42 -7.00 -22.66
C ILE A 533 -5.43 -7.18 -23.80
N ASP A 534 -5.85 -6.87 -25.03
CA ASP A 534 -5.08 -7.18 -26.24
C ASP A 534 -3.74 -6.45 -26.34
N GLN A 535 -3.64 -5.26 -25.75
CA GLN A 535 -2.41 -4.46 -25.71
C GLN A 535 -1.34 -5.00 -24.76
N ALA A 536 -1.70 -5.91 -23.86
CA ALA A 536 -0.73 -6.48 -22.91
C ALA A 536 0.12 -7.57 -23.58
N PRO A 537 1.47 -7.49 -23.49
CA PRO A 537 2.37 -8.43 -24.13
C PRO A 537 2.27 -9.82 -23.48
N LEU A 538 2.52 -10.85 -24.29
CA LEU A 538 2.62 -12.24 -23.87
C LEU A 538 4.03 -12.76 -24.15
N PHE A 539 4.70 -13.24 -23.11
CA PHE A 539 5.95 -13.98 -23.19
C PHE A 539 5.64 -15.46 -22.96
N THR A 540 5.89 -16.32 -23.95
CA THR A 540 5.44 -17.73 -23.92
C THR A 540 6.37 -18.65 -23.13
N ASP A 541 7.60 -18.23 -22.89
CA ASP A 541 8.60 -18.93 -22.09
C ASP A 541 8.86 -18.20 -20.76
N SER A 542 9.70 -18.79 -19.92
CA SER A 542 10.09 -18.23 -18.62
C SER A 542 11.51 -17.64 -18.66
N LEU A 543 11.82 -16.89 -19.74
CA LEU A 543 13.09 -16.20 -19.90
C LEU A 543 12.91 -14.69 -19.78
N TRP A 544 14.00 -13.98 -19.46
CA TRP A 544 13.98 -12.52 -19.51
C TRP A 544 14.05 -12.03 -20.96
N HIS A 545 13.12 -11.17 -21.33
CA HIS A 545 13.09 -10.48 -22.63
C HIS A 545 13.28 -8.97 -22.40
N PRO A 546 14.16 -8.26 -23.12
CA PRO A 546 14.37 -6.83 -22.93
C PRO A 546 13.09 -5.99 -22.98
N GLU A 547 12.11 -6.40 -23.77
CA GLU A 547 10.79 -5.77 -23.90
C GLU A 547 9.99 -5.80 -22.59
N MET A 548 10.28 -6.72 -21.67
CA MET A 548 9.67 -6.74 -20.33
C MET A 548 9.98 -5.46 -19.57
N GLU A 549 11.20 -4.91 -19.72
CA GLU A 549 11.62 -3.69 -19.02
C GLU A 549 10.80 -2.48 -19.44
N GLU A 550 10.32 -2.42 -20.68
CA GLU A 550 9.45 -1.35 -21.17
C GLU A 550 8.07 -1.36 -20.49
N TYR A 551 7.64 -2.51 -19.98
CA TYR A 551 6.36 -2.69 -19.29
C TYR A 551 6.47 -2.65 -17.76
N LEU A 552 7.67 -2.76 -17.21
CA LEU A 552 7.91 -2.63 -15.78
C LEU A 552 8.14 -1.15 -15.39
N PRO A 553 7.87 -0.76 -14.13
CA PRO A 553 8.20 0.56 -13.64
C PRO A 553 9.72 0.74 -13.50
N PRO A 554 10.23 1.97 -13.33
CA PRO A 554 11.61 2.15 -12.89
C PRO A 554 11.87 1.39 -11.58
N ARG A 555 13.03 0.73 -11.51
CA ARG A 555 13.49 0.00 -10.32
C ARG A 555 13.78 0.99 -9.18
N GLU A 556 13.55 0.54 -7.95
CA GLU A 556 13.87 1.30 -6.73
C GLU A 556 15.39 1.43 -6.55
N MET A 557 16.15 0.48 -7.08
CA MET A 557 17.59 0.57 -7.27
C MET A 557 18.06 -0.18 -8.53
N THR A 558 19.18 0.25 -9.11
CA THR A 558 19.80 -0.38 -10.27
C THR A 558 21.30 -0.49 -10.08
N VAL A 559 21.88 -1.68 -10.26
CA VAL A 559 23.34 -1.84 -10.32
C VAL A 559 23.82 -1.39 -11.70
N VAL A 560 24.57 -0.29 -11.74
CA VAL A 560 25.07 0.33 -12.99
C VAL A 560 26.51 -0.03 -13.32
N SER A 561 27.24 -0.61 -12.36
CA SER A 561 28.57 -1.20 -12.56
C SER A 561 28.77 -2.36 -11.59
N GLY A 562 29.38 -3.45 -12.08
CA GLY A 562 29.44 -4.74 -11.38
C GLY A 562 28.43 -5.72 -11.95
N ARG A 563 28.20 -6.85 -11.27
CA ARG A 563 27.19 -7.84 -11.67
C ARG A 563 25.84 -7.50 -11.02
N SER A 564 24.79 -7.34 -11.83
CA SER A 564 23.46 -6.97 -11.34
C SER A 564 22.65 -8.14 -10.78
N ASP A 565 22.84 -9.34 -11.32
CA ASP A 565 22.15 -10.58 -10.93
C ASP A 565 22.59 -11.12 -9.56
N SER A 566 23.66 -10.56 -8.99
CA SER A 566 24.23 -10.96 -7.70
C SER A 566 23.53 -10.34 -6.50
N ILE A 567 22.87 -9.18 -6.67
CA ILE A 567 22.33 -8.38 -5.57
C ILE A 567 20.80 -8.44 -5.56
N ALA A 568 20.24 -9.19 -4.61
CA ALA A 568 18.84 -9.06 -4.25
C ALA A 568 18.64 -7.93 -3.24
N TYR A 569 17.45 -7.32 -3.27
CA TYR A 569 17.09 -6.33 -2.27
C TYR A 569 15.59 -6.35 -1.96
N THR A 570 15.27 -5.73 -0.83
CA THR A 570 13.93 -5.19 -0.58
C THR A 570 14.06 -3.77 -0.03
N ALA A 571 13.05 -2.93 -0.29
CA ALA A 571 13.09 -1.52 0.03
C ALA A 571 11.87 -1.07 0.84
N ARG A 572 12.08 -0.09 1.71
CA ARG A 572 11.03 0.55 2.52
C ARG A 572 11.13 2.07 2.42
N GLN A 573 9.97 2.72 2.43
CA GLN A 573 9.85 4.17 2.42
C GLN A 573 9.37 4.65 3.79
N THR A 574 10.08 5.64 4.33
CA THR A 574 9.75 6.29 5.61
C THR A 574 9.50 7.77 5.38
N ALA A 575 8.96 8.46 6.40
CA ALA A 575 8.84 9.91 6.35
C ALA A 575 10.21 10.62 6.16
N GLU A 576 11.28 10.01 6.68
CA GLU A 576 12.64 10.57 6.75
C GLU A 576 13.53 10.15 5.57
N GLY A 577 13.10 9.23 4.71
CA GLY A 577 13.93 8.73 3.61
C GLY A 577 13.59 7.30 3.21
N HIS A 578 14.58 6.58 2.69
CA HIS A 578 14.43 5.21 2.19
C HIS A 578 15.40 4.26 2.90
N ILE A 579 14.98 3.02 3.07
CA ILE A 579 15.76 1.93 3.65
C ILE A 579 15.85 0.83 2.59
N PHE A 580 17.05 0.32 2.34
CA PHE A 580 17.31 -0.80 1.45
C PHE A 580 18.08 -1.88 2.20
N PHE A 581 17.58 -3.11 2.18
CA PHE A 581 18.34 -4.28 2.58
C PHE A 581 18.93 -4.92 1.33
N LEU A 582 20.26 -4.98 1.24
CA LEU A 582 20.99 -5.51 0.10
C LEU A 582 21.61 -6.84 0.49
N LEU A 583 21.51 -7.85 -0.38
CA LEU A 583 22.10 -9.17 -0.17
C LEU A 583 22.92 -9.57 -1.40
N ASN A 584 24.21 -9.82 -1.21
CA ASN A 584 25.03 -10.52 -2.19
C ASN A 584 24.69 -12.02 -2.10
N GLN A 585 24.06 -12.56 -3.14
CA GLN A 585 23.67 -13.98 -3.23
C GLN A 585 24.75 -14.84 -3.90
N ARG A 586 26.02 -14.42 -3.86
CA ARG A 586 27.14 -15.17 -4.45
C ARG A 586 28.19 -15.58 -3.43
N SER A 587 28.93 -16.62 -3.79
CA SER A 587 30.13 -17.10 -3.10
C SER A 587 31.36 -16.22 -3.31
N GLU A 588 31.26 -15.20 -4.16
CA GLU A 588 32.34 -14.27 -4.45
C GLU A 588 32.05 -12.89 -3.84
N PRO A 589 33.09 -12.14 -3.44
CA PRO A 589 32.92 -10.72 -3.13
C PRO A 589 32.57 -9.93 -4.40
N GLU A 590 31.77 -8.89 -4.23
CA GLU A 590 31.28 -7.99 -5.28
C GLU A 590 31.58 -6.53 -4.91
N CYS A 591 32.05 -5.74 -5.87
CA CYS A 591 32.13 -4.29 -5.77
C CYS A 591 31.15 -3.71 -6.78
N VAL A 592 30.07 -3.11 -6.29
CA VAL A 592 28.96 -2.65 -7.13
C VAL A 592 28.73 -1.15 -6.99
N THR A 593 28.42 -0.50 -8.10
CA THR A 593 27.91 0.87 -8.10
C THR A 593 26.41 0.80 -8.33
N ILE A 594 25.65 1.39 -7.41
CA ILE A 594 24.20 1.33 -7.36
C ILE A 594 23.62 2.74 -7.50
N ASP A 595 22.66 2.90 -8.39
CA ASP A 595 21.77 4.06 -8.44
C ASP A 595 20.50 3.74 -7.67
N PHE A 596 20.24 4.49 -6.61
CA PHE A 596 18.99 4.42 -5.87
C PHE A 596 18.02 5.49 -6.41
N ASP A 597 16.78 5.08 -6.73
CA ASP A 597 15.73 5.96 -7.25
C ASP A 597 15.10 6.83 -6.15
N CYS A 598 15.96 7.57 -5.45
CA CYS A 598 15.61 8.56 -4.44
C CYS A 598 16.76 9.55 -4.23
N MET A 599 16.45 10.67 -3.56
CA MET A 599 17.41 11.70 -3.19
C MET A 599 17.65 11.69 -1.68
N GLY A 600 18.91 11.75 -1.28
CA GLY A 600 19.27 11.90 0.13
C GLY A 600 20.76 11.69 0.38
N VAL A 601 21.11 11.59 1.66
CA VAL A 601 22.47 11.30 2.13
C VAL A 601 22.52 9.83 2.58
N PRO A 602 23.29 8.97 1.88
CA PRO A 602 23.38 7.55 2.18
C PRO A 602 24.24 7.28 3.43
N HIS A 603 23.76 6.36 4.25
CA HIS A 603 24.46 5.83 5.41
C HIS A 603 24.35 4.31 5.41
N LEU A 604 25.44 3.62 5.73
CA LEU A 604 25.40 2.21 6.10
C LEU A 604 25.02 2.10 7.57
N TRP A 605 23.97 1.35 7.84
CA TRP A 605 23.54 1.00 9.19
C TRP A 605 24.00 -0.42 9.44
N ASP A 606 25.11 -0.59 10.15
CA ASP A 606 25.69 -1.90 10.41
C ASP A 606 24.90 -2.56 11.55
N ALA A 607 24.07 -3.54 11.21
CA ALA A 607 23.27 -4.26 12.20
C ALA A 607 24.13 -5.14 13.13
N MET A 608 25.36 -5.53 12.74
CA MET A 608 26.24 -6.29 13.63
C MET A 608 26.75 -5.41 14.78
N THR A 609 27.18 -4.19 14.48
CA THR A 609 27.79 -3.28 15.47
C THR A 609 26.80 -2.29 16.08
N GLY A 610 25.72 -1.97 15.37
CA GLY A 610 24.80 -0.88 15.70
C GLY A 610 25.33 0.50 15.30
N GLU A 611 26.45 0.57 14.61
CA GLU A 611 27.03 1.84 14.13
C GLU A 611 26.40 2.27 12.81
N THR A 612 26.33 3.59 12.62
CA THR A 612 25.87 4.21 11.37
C THR A 612 27.01 5.00 10.76
N VAL A 613 27.37 4.70 9.52
CA VAL A 613 28.53 5.29 8.83
C VAL A 613 28.06 6.02 7.57
N PRO A 614 28.38 7.32 7.39
CA PRO A 614 28.07 8.02 6.16
C PRO A 614 28.87 7.42 4.99
N VAL A 615 28.25 7.33 3.82
CA VAL A 615 28.89 6.76 2.63
C VAL A 615 29.17 7.86 1.61
N PRO A 616 30.37 7.90 1.02
CA PRO A 616 30.63 8.76 -0.14
C PRO A 616 29.63 8.47 -1.25
N PHE A 617 29.09 9.52 -1.87
CA PHE A 617 28.09 9.39 -2.90
C PHE A 617 28.21 10.51 -3.93
N SER A 618 27.48 10.34 -5.02
CA SER A 618 27.26 11.36 -6.04
C SER A 618 25.79 11.37 -6.42
N VAL A 619 25.35 12.45 -7.05
CA VAL A 619 24.00 12.54 -7.62
C VAL A 619 24.13 12.47 -9.14
N VAL A 620 23.44 11.51 -9.75
CA VAL A 620 23.47 11.29 -11.20
C VAL A 620 22.03 11.07 -11.66
N ASN A 621 21.56 11.85 -12.64
CA ASN A 621 20.21 11.72 -13.21
C ASN A 621 19.08 11.64 -12.16
N ASN A 622 19.09 12.53 -11.15
CA ASN A 622 18.14 12.53 -10.02
C ASN A 622 18.15 11.28 -9.12
N HIS A 623 19.21 10.48 -9.18
CA HIS A 623 19.44 9.31 -8.31
C HIS A 623 20.63 9.53 -7.39
N THR A 624 20.58 8.91 -6.21
CA THR A 624 21.71 8.83 -5.29
C THR A 624 22.58 7.65 -5.73
N ARG A 625 23.82 7.91 -6.14
CA ARG A 625 24.77 6.90 -6.61
C ARG A 625 25.81 6.59 -5.55
N VAL A 626 25.97 5.31 -5.23
CA VAL A 626 26.94 4.82 -4.23
C VAL A 626 27.71 3.62 -4.78
N THR A 627 29.00 3.54 -4.48
CA THR A 627 29.80 2.32 -4.69
C THR A 627 30.02 1.61 -3.37
N ILE A 628 29.72 0.31 -3.32
CA ILE A 628 29.85 -0.51 -2.11
C ILE A 628 30.57 -1.83 -2.40
N ASP A 629 31.41 -2.25 -1.44
CA ASP A 629 32.03 -3.57 -1.42
C ASP A 629 31.22 -4.52 -0.53
N MET A 630 30.84 -5.68 -1.06
CA MET A 630 30.11 -6.73 -0.35
C MET A 630 30.90 -8.04 -0.44
N LYS A 631 31.22 -8.66 0.69
CA LYS A 631 31.81 -9.99 0.75
C LYS A 631 30.82 -11.03 0.22
N ALA A 632 31.33 -12.23 -0.04
CA ALA A 632 30.51 -13.39 -0.35
C ALA A 632 29.39 -13.56 0.69
N TRP A 633 28.16 -13.69 0.23
CA TRP A 633 26.97 -13.89 1.08
C TRP A 633 26.67 -12.75 2.09
N GLU A 634 27.32 -11.58 1.94
CA GLU A 634 27.13 -10.45 2.85
C GLU A 634 25.82 -9.72 2.58
N SER A 635 25.21 -9.23 3.65
CA SER A 635 24.13 -8.25 3.59
C SER A 635 24.58 -6.88 4.09
N LYS A 636 23.96 -5.83 3.55
CA LYS A 636 24.15 -4.44 4.03
C LYS A 636 22.82 -3.72 4.10
N MET A 637 22.66 -2.84 5.08
CA MET A 637 21.50 -1.98 5.22
C MET A 637 21.89 -0.56 4.83
N MET A 638 21.37 -0.09 3.70
CA MET A 638 21.58 1.27 3.20
C MET A 638 20.38 2.13 3.58
N VAL A 639 20.61 3.21 4.32
CA VAL A 639 19.58 4.20 4.68
C VAL A 639 19.90 5.52 3.97
N ILE A 640 19.04 5.93 3.06
CA ILE A 640 19.15 7.19 2.31
C ILE A 640 18.25 8.21 2.97
N LYS A 641 18.86 9.08 3.77
CA LYS A 641 18.15 10.05 4.62
C LYS A 641 17.88 11.33 3.84
N LYS A 642 16.66 11.87 3.93
CA LYS A 642 16.33 13.18 3.38
C LYS A 642 17.25 14.23 3.99
N ARG A 643 17.80 15.07 3.13
CA ARG A 643 18.69 16.16 3.55
C ARG A 643 17.89 17.36 4.03
N THR A 644 18.19 17.83 5.24
CA THR A 644 17.49 18.96 5.90
C THR A 644 18.32 20.25 5.95
N VAL A 645 19.48 20.27 5.28
CA VAL A 645 20.40 21.42 5.26
C VAL A 645 19.77 22.59 4.50
N SER A 646 20.00 23.80 5.00
CA SER A 646 19.57 25.05 4.36
C SER A 646 20.66 25.65 3.47
N TYR A 647 20.24 26.20 2.33
CA TYR A 647 21.09 26.82 1.31
C TYR A 647 20.68 28.29 1.13
N PRO A 648 21.21 29.23 1.94
CA PRO A 648 20.87 30.64 1.81
C PRO A 648 21.46 31.23 0.51
N VAL A 649 20.59 31.76 -0.36
CA VAL A 649 21.01 32.18 -1.72
C VAL A 649 22.11 33.23 -1.76
N LYS A 650 22.29 34.01 -0.69
CA LYS A 650 23.38 35.02 -0.56
C LYS A 650 24.79 34.41 -0.61
N LYS A 651 24.94 33.10 -0.37
CA LYS A 651 26.23 32.39 -0.42
C LYS A 651 26.59 31.88 -1.82
N TYR A 652 25.70 32.04 -2.80
CA TYR A 652 25.83 31.46 -4.13
C TYR A 652 25.82 32.56 -5.20
N LYS A 653 26.38 32.25 -6.37
CA LYS A 653 26.46 33.19 -7.51
C LYS A 653 25.08 33.71 -7.93
N ASN A 654 24.08 32.83 -7.90
CA ASN A 654 22.69 33.12 -8.19
C ASN A 654 21.80 32.07 -7.51
N ILE A 655 20.48 32.21 -7.62
CA ILE A 655 19.53 31.31 -6.96
C ILE A 655 19.60 29.90 -7.55
N GLN A 656 19.73 29.77 -8.87
CA GLN A 656 19.84 28.45 -9.53
C GLN A 656 21.08 27.68 -9.04
N ALA A 657 22.22 28.35 -8.85
CA ALA A 657 23.42 27.72 -8.30
C ALA A 657 23.23 27.19 -6.86
N ALA A 658 22.37 27.84 -6.06
CA ALA A 658 22.01 27.31 -4.74
C ALA A 658 21.13 26.06 -4.84
N ILE A 659 20.21 26.04 -5.80
CA ILE A 659 19.36 24.87 -6.10
C ILE A 659 20.22 23.71 -6.60
N ASP A 660 21.10 23.96 -7.57
CA ASP A 660 21.98 22.97 -8.17
C ASP A 660 22.92 22.37 -7.11
N GLN A 661 23.49 23.20 -6.23
CA GLN A 661 24.32 22.71 -5.13
C GLN A 661 23.52 21.88 -4.12
N ALA A 662 22.32 22.34 -3.74
CA ALA A 662 21.45 21.57 -2.85
C ALA A 662 21.14 20.20 -3.45
N HIS A 663 20.80 20.14 -4.74
CA HIS A 663 20.56 18.90 -5.44
C HIS A 663 21.79 17.98 -5.45
N GLN A 664 22.98 18.51 -5.82
CA GLN A 664 24.24 17.75 -5.84
C GLN A 664 24.63 17.19 -4.46
N ASP A 665 24.26 17.89 -3.39
CA ASP A 665 24.50 17.47 -2.01
C ASP A 665 23.46 16.43 -1.50
N GLY A 666 22.55 15.96 -2.35
CA GLY A 666 21.50 14.98 -1.97
C GLY A 666 20.17 15.62 -1.54
N GLY A 667 19.95 16.90 -1.82
CA GLY A 667 18.72 17.65 -1.52
C GLY A 667 18.91 18.75 -0.47
N GLY A 668 17.81 19.34 0.00
CA GLY A 668 17.84 20.36 1.04
C GLY A 668 16.79 21.45 0.84
N THR A 669 16.97 22.57 1.51
CA THR A 669 16.05 23.72 1.41
C THR A 669 16.79 24.97 0.97
N VAL A 670 16.44 25.51 -0.21
CA VAL A 670 16.92 26.81 -0.66
C VAL A 670 16.16 27.91 0.07
N VAL A 671 16.90 28.83 0.68
CA VAL A 671 16.33 29.89 1.53
C VAL A 671 16.49 31.24 0.86
N ILE A 672 15.37 31.91 0.59
CA ILE A 672 15.31 33.30 0.13
C ILE A 672 15.22 34.20 1.36
N PRO A 673 16.29 34.96 1.71
CA PRO A 673 16.28 35.80 2.90
C PRO A 673 15.53 37.11 2.66
N LYS A 674 15.25 37.84 3.74
CA LYS A 674 14.69 39.20 3.68
C LYS A 674 15.41 40.07 2.63
N GLY A 675 14.62 40.83 1.86
CA GLY A 675 15.07 41.68 0.76
C GLY A 675 14.50 41.26 -0.60
N LYS A 676 14.82 42.03 -1.63
CA LYS A 676 14.34 41.82 -2.99
C LYS A 676 15.35 41.03 -3.81
N HIS A 677 14.92 39.92 -4.40
CA HIS A 677 15.73 38.98 -5.20
C HIS A 677 15.07 38.81 -6.56
N ARG A 678 15.79 39.08 -7.65
CA ARG A 678 15.23 39.05 -9.00
C ARG A 678 15.75 37.83 -9.75
N THR A 679 14.89 37.16 -10.51
CA THR A 679 15.28 35.97 -11.28
C THR A 679 14.41 35.76 -12.52
N GLY A 680 14.93 35.00 -13.49
CA GLY A 680 14.13 34.34 -14.53
C GLY A 680 13.60 32.99 -14.04
N ALA A 681 13.31 32.07 -14.96
CA ALA A 681 12.86 30.72 -14.62
C ALA A 681 13.89 29.99 -13.74
N LEU A 682 13.42 29.35 -12.67
CA LEU A 682 14.17 28.46 -11.80
C LEU A 682 13.64 27.03 -11.95
N PHE A 683 14.55 26.07 -11.94
CA PHE A 683 14.26 24.64 -12.06
C PHE A 683 14.70 23.94 -10.78
N PHE A 684 13.73 23.44 -10.03
CA PHE A 684 13.93 22.73 -8.77
C PHE A 684 14.03 21.24 -9.06
N SER A 685 15.25 20.73 -9.05
CA SER A 685 15.52 19.30 -9.17
C SER A 685 15.01 18.53 -7.94
N ARG A 686 14.83 17.21 -8.12
CA ARG A 686 14.37 16.29 -7.08
C ARG A 686 15.13 16.47 -5.76
N GLY A 687 14.39 16.46 -4.65
CA GLY A 687 14.93 16.58 -3.29
C GLY A 687 15.18 18.00 -2.80
N VAL A 688 14.95 19.03 -3.63
CA VAL A 688 15.14 20.44 -3.26
C VAL A 688 13.81 21.12 -2.93
N ASN A 689 13.76 21.74 -1.76
CA ASN A 689 12.65 22.54 -1.24
C ASN A 689 12.95 24.04 -1.32
N LEU A 690 11.92 24.87 -1.19
CA LEU A 690 12.02 26.33 -1.17
C LEU A 690 11.43 26.91 0.13
N HIS A 691 12.16 27.83 0.76
CA HIS A 691 11.67 28.60 1.89
C HIS A 691 11.86 30.10 1.67
N LEU A 692 10.78 30.89 1.74
CA LEU A 692 10.82 32.34 1.66
C LEU A 692 10.65 32.95 3.06
N MET A 693 11.71 33.57 3.57
CA MET A 693 11.67 34.22 4.87
C MET A 693 10.69 35.42 4.87
N GLN A 694 10.20 35.78 6.05
CA GLN A 694 9.42 37.00 6.21
C GLN A 694 10.17 38.23 5.67
N GLY A 695 9.48 39.03 4.85
CA GLY A 695 10.06 40.21 4.19
C GLY A 695 11.00 39.90 3.02
N ALA A 696 11.08 38.64 2.58
CA ALA A 696 11.68 38.29 1.29
C ALA A 696 10.71 38.59 0.14
N THR A 697 11.22 39.09 -0.99
CA THR A 697 10.47 39.21 -2.25
C THR A 697 11.27 38.54 -3.35
N LEU A 698 10.73 37.48 -3.94
CA LEU A 698 11.25 36.85 -5.16
C LEU A 698 10.50 37.43 -6.36
N GLU A 699 11.16 38.26 -7.16
CA GLU A 699 10.56 39.02 -8.26
C GLU A 699 10.97 38.45 -9.63
N SER A 700 9.98 38.22 -10.50
CA SER A 700 10.18 37.84 -11.90
C SER A 700 10.87 38.96 -12.68
N ILE A 701 11.90 38.62 -13.45
CA ILE A 701 12.46 39.52 -14.46
C ILE A 701 11.62 39.40 -15.72
N VAL A 702 11.08 40.53 -16.21
CA VAL A 702 10.28 40.59 -17.44
C VAL A 702 11.20 40.57 -18.66
N ASP A 703 11.77 39.41 -18.94
CA ASP A 703 12.64 39.17 -20.09
C ASP A 703 12.44 37.75 -20.59
N THR A 704 11.89 37.65 -21.81
CA THR A 704 11.62 36.37 -22.46
C THR A 704 12.85 35.48 -22.65
N THR A 705 14.07 36.01 -22.68
CA THR A 705 15.28 35.20 -22.86
C THR A 705 15.64 34.38 -21.62
N LEU A 706 15.10 34.76 -20.45
CA LEU A 706 15.33 34.08 -19.18
C LEU A 706 14.29 32.99 -18.86
N TYR A 707 13.38 32.71 -19.80
CA TYR A 707 12.31 31.71 -19.68
C TYR A 707 12.37 30.79 -20.91
N PRO A 708 13.09 29.67 -20.83
CA PRO A 708 13.25 28.77 -21.95
C PRO A 708 11.89 28.17 -22.36
N VAL A 709 11.80 27.77 -23.62
CA VAL A 709 10.65 27.02 -24.14
C VAL A 709 10.89 25.54 -23.81
N ILE A 710 9.92 24.94 -23.11
CA ILE A 710 9.94 23.55 -22.66
C ILE A 710 8.66 22.85 -23.08
N THR A 711 8.69 21.52 -23.12
CA THR A 711 7.46 20.72 -23.21
C THR A 711 6.74 20.80 -21.87
N THR A 712 5.56 21.44 -21.84
CA THR A 712 4.76 21.56 -20.61
C THR A 712 3.27 21.58 -20.95
N ARG A 713 2.42 21.33 -19.94
CA ARG A 713 0.98 21.47 -20.08
C ARG A 713 0.62 22.95 -20.21
N TRP A 714 0.03 23.30 -21.35
CA TRP A 714 -0.45 24.64 -21.67
C TRP A 714 -1.89 24.54 -22.21
N GLU A 715 -2.85 25.13 -21.51
CA GLU A 715 -4.28 25.09 -21.87
C GLU A 715 -4.80 23.66 -22.18
N GLY A 716 -4.44 22.71 -21.31
CA GLY A 716 -4.91 21.32 -21.37
C GLY A 716 -4.18 20.39 -22.35
N ARG A 717 -3.14 20.87 -23.06
CA ARG A 717 -2.33 20.04 -23.98
C ARG A 717 -0.85 20.07 -23.64
N MET A 718 -0.16 18.95 -23.81
CA MET A 718 1.31 18.91 -23.80
C MET A 718 1.85 19.54 -25.08
N GLN A 719 2.62 20.62 -24.96
CA GLN A 719 3.17 21.35 -26.10
C GLN A 719 4.35 22.23 -25.70
N GLN A 720 5.02 22.84 -26.68
CA GLN A 720 6.13 23.77 -26.45
C GLN A 720 5.60 25.12 -25.95
N ALA A 721 5.91 25.47 -24.70
CA ALA A 721 5.54 26.75 -24.08
C ALA A 721 6.65 27.26 -23.16
N ARG A 722 6.59 28.54 -22.75
CA ARG A 722 7.56 29.09 -21.78
C ARG A 722 7.46 28.38 -20.43
N ALA A 723 8.61 28.10 -19.83
CA ALA A 723 8.72 27.63 -18.46
C ALA A 723 8.05 28.59 -17.46
N ALA A 724 7.64 28.06 -16.31
CA ALA A 724 7.16 28.88 -15.20
C ALA A 724 8.31 29.69 -14.57
N LEU A 725 7.99 30.64 -13.69
CA LEU A 725 9.00 31.26 -12.82
C LEU A 725 9.64 30.21 -11.91
N LEU A 726 8.85 29.32 -11.31
CA LEU A 726 9.32 28.21 -10.48
C LEU A 726 8.80 26.87 -11.04
N ASN A 727 9.70 25.98 -11.45
CA ASN A 727 9.36 24.68 -12.03
C ASN A 727 9.83 23.58 -11.10
N PHE A 728 8.89 22.78 -10.60
CA PHE A 728 9.14 21.56 -9.83
C PHE A 728 8.67 20.39 -10.69
N ASP A 729 9.60 19.56 -11.14
CA ASP A 729 9.35 18.38 -11.96
C ASP A 729 9.94 17.14 -11.25
N ASP A 730 9.16 16.07 -11.16
CA ASP A 730 9.54 14.78 -10.56
C ASP A 730 10.14 14.91 -9.14
N ASN A 731 9.50 15.74 -8.31
CA ASN A 731 10.00 16.13 -6.99
C ASN A 731 9.00 15.76 -5.88
N ASP A 732 8.85 14.44 -5.66
CA ASP A 732 7.97 13.91 -4.62
C ASP A 732 8.30 14.48 -3.23
N GLY A 733 7.25 14.89 -2.51
CA GLY A 733 7.34 15.46 -1.18
C GLY A 733 7.92 16.88 -1.13
N CYS A 734 8.08 17.57 -2.26
CA CYS A 734 8.62 18.92 -2.30
C CYS A 734 7.78 19.89 -1.47
N ARG A 735 8.45 20.88 -0.86
CA ARG A 735 7.83 21.89 -0.02
C ARG A 735 8.21 23.30 -0.46
N VAL A 736 7.20 24.15 -0.62
CA VAL A 736 7.35 25.61 -0.74
C VAL A 736 6.73 26.26 0.49
N THR A 737 7.53 26.96 1.29
CA THR A 737 7.10 27.41 2.63
C THR A 737 7.53 28.83 2.94
N GLY A 738 6.95 29.40 3.99
CA GLY A 738 7.34 30.67 4.59
C GLY A 738 6.35 31.79 4.28
N SER A 739 6.62 33.00 4.79
CA SER A 739 5.70 34.14 4.71
C SER A 739 6.23 35.28 3.81
N GLY A 740 7.18 34.96 2.94
CA GLY A 740 7.70 35.89 1.93
C GLY A 740 6.74 36.05 0.74
N THR A 741 7.13 36.91 -0.20
CA THR A 741 6.34 37.26 -1.38
C THR A 741 7.01 36.74 -2.65
N ILE A 742 6.23 36.18 -3.57
CA ILE A 742 6.61 35.89 -4.96
C ILE A 742 5.86 36.89 -5.83
N ASP A 743 6.56 37.79 -6.52
CA ASP A 743 5.95 38.77 -7.43
C ASP A 743 6.28 38.40 -8.88
N ALA A 744 5.29 37.88 -9.60
CA ALA A 744 5.44 37.40 -10.97
C ALA A 744 5.39 38.52 -12.02
N GLN A 745 5.23 39.79 -11.62
CA GLN A 745 5.29 40.97 -12.50
C GLN A 745 4.32 40.94 -13.70
N GLY A 746 3.16 40.30 -13.53
CA GLY A 746 2.14 40.09 -14.57
C GLY A 746 1.62 41.35 -15.23
N LEU A 747 1.59 42.48 -14.49
CA LEU A 747 1.22 43.80 -15.02
C LEU A 747 2.19 44.32 -16.08
N LYS A 748 3.44 43.87 -16.08
CA LYS A 748 4.42 44.19 -17.12
C LYS A 748 4.41 43.12 -18.21
N TRP A 749 4.26 41.85 -17.83
CA TRP A 749 4.19 40.73 -18.77
C TRP A 749 3.01 40.82 -19.74
N LYS A 750 1.87 41.42 -19.34
CA LYS A 750 0.69 41.58 -20.23
C LYS A 750 0.97 42.40 -21.49
N ASP A 751 1.97 43.28 -21.45
CA ASP A 751 2.36 44.14 -22.57
C ASP A 751 3.50 43.56 -23.43
N VAL A 752 4.07 42.42 -23.04
CA VAL A 752 5.17 41.77 -23.77
C VAL A 752 4.62 40.98 -24.96
N LYS A 753 5.02 41.33 -26.17
CA LYS A 753 4.73 40.54 -27.38
C LYS A 753 5.59 39.28 -27.42
N THR A 754 4.98 38.10 -27.39
CA THR A 754 5.71 36.83 -27.47
C THR A 754 5.55 36.17 -28.84
N ARG A 755 6.66 35.68 -29.42
CA ARG A 755 6.66 34.91 -30.69
C ARG A 755 6.25 33.44 -30.50
N PHE A 756 6.48 32.91 -29.29
CA PHE A 756 6.04 31.60 -28.83
C PHE A 756 4.91 31.78 -27.79
N MET A 757 4.13 30.73 -27.57
CA MET A 757 3.03 30.78 -26.60
C MET A 757 3.52 31.17 -25.20
N GLY A 758 2.74 32.07 -24.59
CA GLY A 758 2.65 32.22 -23.14
C GLY A 758 3.51 33.31 -22.50
N ARG A 759 2.86 34.08 -21.64
CA ARG A 759 3.51 34.67 -20.45
C ARG A 759 3.80 33.52 -19.46
N PRO A 760 4.86 33.59 -18.64
CA PRO A 760 5.22 32.48 -17.76
C PRO A 760 4.12 32.22 -16.71
N LYS A 761 3.84 30.94 -16.44
CA LYS A 761 3.16 30.52 -15.21
C LYS A 761 3.97 30.97 -13.99
N THR A 762 3.35 31.13 -12.82
CA THR A 762 4.13 31.49 -11.62
C THR A 762 4.84 30.26 -11.04
N ILE A 763 4.09 29.21 -10.73
CA ILE A 763 4.64 27.96 -10.19
C ILE A 763 3.99 26.77 -10.91
N CYS A 764 4.79 25.80 -11.33
CA CYS A 764 4.32 24.53 -11.86
C CYS A 764 4.87 23.39 -10.99
N PHE A 765 3.97 22.58 -10.42
CA PHE A 765 4.27 21.32 -9.75
C PHE A 765 3.81 20.19 -10.65
N ASN A 766 4.75 19.47 -11.23
CA ASN A 766 4.50 18.41 -12.18
C ASN A 766 5.12 17.12 -11.63
N HIS A 767 4.30 16.07 -11.46
CA HIS A 767 4.73 14.82 -10.81
C HIS A 767 5.38 15.06 -9.43
N CYS A 768 4.70 15.81 -8.55
CA CYS A 768 5.20 16.16 -7.21
C CYS A 768 4.36 15.51 -6.11
N ASN A 769 4.31 14.17 -6.08
CA ASN A 769 3.41 13.43 -5.20
C ASN A 769 3.72 13.69 -3.72
N GLY A 770 2.70 13.85 -2.89
CA GLY A 770 2.84 14.23 -1.48
C GLY A 770 3.41 15.64 -1.24
N GLY A 771 3.45 16.50 -2.27
CA GLY A 771 4.00 17.85 -2.19
C GLY A 771 3.12 18.85 -1.42
N SER A 772 3.69 20.01 -1.09
CA SER A 772 2.94 21.09 -0.42
C SER A 772 3.46 22.50 -0.68
N ILE A 773 2.54 23.47 -0.63
CA ILE A 773 2.85 24.90 -0.59
C ILE A 773 2.07 25.56 0.56
N SER A 774 2.75 26.38 1.37
CA SER A 774 2.13 27.01 2.54
C SER A 774 2.65 28.40 2.90
N GLY A 775 1.73 29.27 3.34
CA GLY A 775 2.00 30.56 3.99
C GLY A 775 2.48 31.71 3.08
N VAL A 776 2.83 31.42 1.83
CA VAL A 776 3.44 32.41 0.93
C VAL A 776 2.41 33.40 0.37
N LYS A 777 2.86 34.63 0.09
CA LYS A 777 2.09 35.59 -0.69
C LYS A 777 2.55 35.57 -2.14
N ILE A 778 1.63 35.52 -3.10
CA ILE A 778 1.92 35.54 -4.53
C ILE A 778 1.21 36.74 -5.15
N LEU A 779 1.96 37.56 -5.88
CA LEU A 779 1.49 38.79 -6.49
C LEU A 779 1.61 38.73 -8.01
N ASN A 780 0.61 39.31 -8.68
CA ASN A 780 0.65 39.66 -10.10
C ASN A 780 1.09 38.47 -10.98
N GLN A 781 0.43 37.33 -10.88
CA GLN A 781 0.64 36.17 -11.74
C GLN A 781 0.53 36.56 -13.22
N ALA A 782 1.56 36.25 -14.00
CA ALA A 782 1.63 36.66 -15.40
C ALA A 782 0.76 35.79 -16.33
N PHE A 783 0.36 34.62 -15.87
CA PHE A 783 -0.62 33.69 -16.43
C PHE A 783 -1.20 32.91 -15.24
N TRP A 784 -1.50 31.62 -15.37
CA TRP A 784 -1.84 30.73 -14.25
C TRP A 784 -0.81 30.81 -13.12
N CYS A 785 -1.30 31.00 -11.89
CA CYS A 785 -0.47 31.16 -10.72
C CYS A 785 0.11 29.83 -10.23
N LEU A 786 -0.71 28.93 -9.68
CA LEU A 786 -0.28 27.60 -9.23
C LEU A 786 -0.84 26.52 -10.15
N HIS A 787 0.02 25.78 -10.85
CA HIS A 787 -0.40 24.64 -11.66
C HIS A 787 0.05 23.34 -11.01
N ILE A 788 -0.89 22.57 -10.45
CA ILE A 788 -0.68 21.25 -9.88
C ILE A 788 -1.05 20.21 -10.93
N LEU A 789 -0.04 19.52 -11.47
CA LEU A 789 -0.14 18.68 -12.65
C LEU A 789 0.35 17.26 -12.37
N PHE A 790 -0.42 16.26 -12.79
CA PHE A 790 -0.08 14.84 -12.70
C PHE A 790 0.33 14.35 -11.30
N THR A 791 -0.17 15.00 -10.27
CA THR A 791 0.28 14.82 -8.90
C THR A 791 -0.76 14.03 -8.08
N ASP A 792 -0.28 13.17 -7.18
CA ASP A 792 -1.08 12.41 -6.22
C ASP A 792 -0.75 12.85 -4.79
N GLY A 793 -1.75 13.35 -4.08
CA GLY A 793 -1.59 13.95 -2.76
C GLY A 793 -0.85 15.29 -2.83
N PHE A 794 -1.56 16.40 -2.75
CA PHE A 794 -0.92 17.73 -2.68
C PHE A 794 -1.69 18.67 -1.77
N THR A 795 -0.98 19.44 -0.95
CA THR A 795 -1.61 20.38 -0.01
C THR A 795 -1.25 21.83 -0.31
N VAL A 796 -2.25 22.68 -0.46
CA VAL A 796 -2.15 24.15 -0.50
C VAL A 796 -2.78 24.69 0.78
N ASP A 797 -2.01 25.40 1.61
CA ASP A 797 -2.49 25.87 2.92
C ASP A 797 -2.04 27.30 3.24
N GLY A 798 -2.98 28.21 3.51
CA GLY A 798 -2.63 29.55 3.98
C GLY A 798 -1.93 30.42 2.93
N VAL A 799 -2.16 30.17 1.64
CA VAL A 799 -1.56 30.92 0.54
C VAL A 799 -2.43 32.13 0.19
N HIS A 800 -1.82 33.30 -0.01
CA HIS A 800 -2.49 34.53 -0.48
C HIS A 800 -2.07 34.80 -1.93
N ILE A 801 -3.01 34.82 -2.87
CA ILE A 801 -2.78 35.12 -4.29
C ILE A 801 -3.51 36.42 -4.64
N GLU A 802 -2.83 37.39 -5.23
CA GLU A 802 -3.41 38.70 -5.55
C GLU A 802 -2.85 39.29 -6.85
N ALA A 803 -3.71 39.44 -7.86
CA ALA A 803 -3.48 40.31 -9.00
C ALA A 803 -4.02 41.72 -8.67
N GLN A 804 -3.14 42.72 -8.78
CA GLN A 804 -3.47 44.09 -8.34
C GLN A 804 -4.33 44.87 -9.35
N ASP A 805 -4.30 44.47 -10.61
CA ASP A 805 -5.06 45.05 -11.72
C ASP A 805 -5.21 43.97 -12.82
N TYR A 806 -6.02 44.24 -13.84
CA TYR A 806 -6.39 43.28 -14.87
C TYR A 806 -5.15 42.70 -15.57
N ILE A 807 -5.02 41.38 -15.45
CA ILE A 807 -4.04 40.54 -16.12
C ILE A 807 -4.82 39.40 -16.78
N PRO A 808 -4.78 39.23 -18.11
CA PRO A 808 -5.55 38.18 -18.77
C PRO A 808 -5.11 36.80 -18.29
N SER A 809 -6.01 35.81 -18.21
CA SER A 809 -5.70 34.41 -17.88
C SER A 809 -4.84 34.25 -16.61
N SER A 810 -5.20 35.01 -15.57
CA SER A 810 -4.48 35.08 -14.30
C SER A 810 -5.13 34.21 -13.24
N ASP A 811 -5.43 32.95 -13.58
CA ASP A 811 -6.03 31.95 -12.70
C ASP A 811 -5.21 31.81 -11.39
N GLY A 812 -5.90 31.54 -10.29
CA GLY A 812 -5.26 31.37 -8.98
C GLY A 812 -4.62 29.99 -8.84
N ILE A 813 -5.42 28.92 -8.87
CA ILE A 813 -4.96 27.54 -8.73
C ILE A 813 -5.58 26.66 -9.80
N ASP A 814 -4.74 26.06 -10.64
CA ASP A 814 -5.09 25.07 -11.64
C ASP A 814 -4.74 23.67 -11.13
N ILE A 815 -5.74 22.84 -10.90
CA ILE A 815 -5.57 21.42 -10.55
C ILE A 815 -5.85 20.60 -11.82
N ASP A 816 -4.81 20.06 -12.44
CA ASP A 816 -4.89 19.33 -13.71
C ASP A 816 -4.44 17.87 -13.56
N SER A 817 -5.32 16.94 -13.93
CA SER A 817 -5.03 15.51 -13.99
C SER A 817 -4.37 14.98 -12.70
N SER A 818 -4.86 15.44 -11.55
CA SER A 818 -4.25 15.24 -10.23
C SER A 818 -5.27 14.74 -9.21
N THR A 819 -4.85 13.88 -8.28
CA THR A 819 -5.75 13.29 -7.28
C THR A 819 -5.33 13.61 -5.85
N GLY A 820 -6.28 13.62 -4.92
CA GLY A 820 -5.97 13.80 -3.49
C GLY A 820 -5.45 15.21 -3.17
N VAL A 821 -5.97 16.23 -3.85
CA VAL A 821 -5.54 17.61 -3.66
C VAL A 821 -6.40 18.28 -2.59
N THR A 822 -5.76 18.86 -1.58
CA THR A 822 -6.41 19.66 -0.53
C THR A 822 -5.99 21.11 -0.65
N VAL A 823 -6.96 22.01 -0.79
CA VAL A 823 -6.78 23.47 -0.77
C VAL A 823 -7.53 24.01 0.43
N ARG A 824 -6.84 24.70 1.33
CA ARG A 824 -7.48 25.26 2.53
C ARG A 824 -6.86 26.57 2.99
N ASN A 825 -7.67 27.37 3.70
CA ASN A 825 -7.24 28.65 4.29
C ASN A 825 -6.62 29.61 3.27
N VAL A 826 -6.99 29.52 1.98
CA VAL A 826 -6.41 30.37 0.94
C VAL A 826 -7.22 31.64 0.75
N HIS A 827 -6.54 32.71 0.34
CA HIS A 827 -7.15 33.95 -0.10
C HIS A 827 -6.76 34.23 -1.55
N ILE A 828 -7.73 34.39 -2.45
CA ILE A 828 -7.47 34.57 -3.88
C ILE A 828 -8.20 35.80 -4.43
N LYS A 829 -7.43 36.66 -5.09
CA LYS A 829 -7.91 37.74 -5.96
C LYS A 829 -7.25 37.59 -7.34
N ALA A 830 -8.00 37.05 -8.30
CA ALA A 830 -7.54 36.71 -9.65
C ALA A 830 -8.40 37.43 -10.71
N HIS A 831 -7.86 37.77 -11.88
CA HIS A 831 -8.67 38.32 -12.98
C HIS A 831 -9.15 37.24 -13.96
N ASP A 832 -9.08 35.97 -13.56
CA ASP A 832 -9.75 34.84 -14.21
C ASP A 832 -10.33 33.90 -13.13
N ASP A 833 -10.32 32.58 -13.26
CA ASP A 833 -10.87 31.68 -12.24
C ASP A 833 -9.97 31.63 -10.98
N CYS A 834 -10.55 31.73 -9.77
CA CYS A 834 -9.78 31.62 -8.51
C CYS A 834 -9.21 30.20 -8.37
N ILE A 835 -10.05 29.19 -8.60
CA ILE A 835 -9.62 27.79 -8.76
C ILE A 835 -10.21 27.26 -10.06
N SER A 836 -9.38 26.59 -10.86
CA SER A 836 -9.78 25.82 -12.03
C SER A 836 -9.41 24.34 -11.87
N ILE A 837 -10.37 23.44 -12.03
CA ILE A 837 -10.16 21.99 -12.04
C ILE A 837 -10.22 21.49 -13.49
N LYS A 838 -9.19 20.76 -13.91
CA LYS A 838 -8.95 20.32 -15.29
C LYS A 838 -8.46 18.86 -15.33
N SER A 839 -8.55 18.21 -16.48
CA SER A 839 -8.03 16.86 -16.74
C SER A 839 -7.64 16.68 -18.22
N GLY A 840 -6.94 17.68 -18.75
CA GLY A 840 -6.52 17.70 -20.15
C GLY A 840 -7.64 17.95 -21.17
N LYS A 841 -7.22 18.11 -22.43
CA LYS A 841 -8.04 18.65 -23.51
C LYS A 841 -7.97 17.80 -24.77
N ASP A 842 -9.15 17.45 -25.29
CA ASP A 842 -9.37 16.83 -26.59
C ASP A 842 -8.48 15.59 -26.81
N THR A 843 -7.90 15.43 -28.00
CA THR A 843 -7.13 14.23 -28.35
C THR A 843 -5.94 14.00 -27.42
N ASP A 844 -5.30 15.06 -26.93
CA ASP A 844 -4.19 14.94 -25.97
C ASP A 844 -4.67 14.52 -24.58
N GLY A 845 -5.81 15.06 -24.13
CA GLY A 845 -6.46 14.64 -22.89
C GLY A 845 -6.84 13.16 -22.91
N ARG A 846 -7.40 12.67 -24.03
CA ARG A 846 -7.75 11.26 -24.22
C ARG A 846 -6.53 10.35 -24.25
N ARG A 847 -5.43 10.82 -24.84
CA ARG A 847 -4.15 10.09 -24.85
C ARG A 847 -3.56 9.93 -23.45
N VAL A 848 -3.66 10.97 -22.62
CA VAL A 848 -3.14 10.95 -21.24
C VAL A 848 -4.08 10.20 -20.29
N ASN A 849 -5.39 10.34 -20.49
CA ASN A 849 -6.44 9.62 -19.77
C ASN A 849 -6.30 9.60 -18.23
N LYS A 850 -5.99 10.76 -17.64
CA LYS A 850 -5.80 10.91 -16.20
C LYS A 850 -6.80 11.91 -15.63
N ALA A 851 -7.62 11.45 -14.69
CA ALA A 851 -8.65 12.25 -14.05
C ALA A 851 -8.08 13.22 -13.03
N SER A 852 -8.84 14.29 -12.78
CA SER A 852 -8.74 15.03 -11.52
C SER A 852 -9.76 14.50 -10.54
N SER A 853 -9.32 13.99 -9.39
CA SER A 853 -10.24 13.37 -8.43
C SER A 853 -9.86 13.53 -6.96
N ASP A 854 -10.81 13.28 -6.06
CA ASP A 854 -10.57 13.34 -4.63
C ASP A 854 -10.01 14.71 -4.19
N ILE A 855 -10.73 15.76 -4.58
CA ILE A 855 -10.31 17.16 -4.34
C ILE A 855 -11.16 17.75 -3.22
N LEU A 856 -10.49 18.33 -2.23
CA LEU A 856 -11.11 19.06 -1.14
C LEU A 856 -10.67 20.53 -1.19
N ILE A 857 -11.63 21.44 -1.28
CA ILE A 857 -11.45 22.88 -1.19
C ILE A 857 -12.26 23.35 0.02
N GLU A 858 -11.60 23.86 1.06
CA GLU A 858 -12.30 24.25 2.30
C GLU A 858 -11.76 25.49 2.98
N ASP A 859 -12.63 26.24 3.67
CA ASP A 859 -12.22 27.39 4.49
C ASP A 859 -11.45 28.46 3.68
N CYS A 860 -11.89 28.73 2.44
CA CYS A 860 -11.22 29.63 1.49
C CYS A 860 -12.00 30.93 1.27
N HIS A 861 -11.27 32.03 1.04
CA HIS A 861 -11.80 33.35 0.72
C HIS A 861 -11.49 33.74 -0.74
N PHE A 862 -12.52 33.92 -1.57
CA PHE A 862 -12.40 34.31 -2.97
C PHE A 862 -12.87 35.76 -3.18
N ASP A 863 -11.93 36.71 -3.22
CA ASP A 863 -12.21 38.16 -3.27
C ASP A 863 -12.57 38.64 -4.69
N TYR A 864 -11.94 38.13 -5.74
CA TYR A 864 -12.28 38.50 -7.12
C TYR A 864 -11.90 37.39 -8.09
N GLY A 865 -12.73 37.16 -9.11
CA GLY A 865 -12.50 36.17 -10.16
C GLY A 865 -13.59 36.13 -11.22
N HIS A 866 -13.26 35.71 -12.44
CA HIS A 866 -14.27 35.32 -13.43
C HIS A 866 -15.03 34.07 -12.99
N GLY A 867 -14.37 33.19 -12.24
CA GLY A 867 -14.95 32.05 -11.56
C GLY A 867 -14.42 31.92 -10.14
N GLY A 868 -15.24 31.45 -9.21
CA GLY A 868 -14.79 31.12 -7.86
C GLY A 868 -14.12 29.75 -7.89
N VAL A 869 -14.91 28.70 -8.09
CA VAL A 869 -14.42 27.37 -8.46
C VAL A 869 -15.01 27.00 -9.81
N ALA A 870 -14.14 26.93 -10.82
CA ALA A 870 -14.46 26.50 -12.17
C ALA A 870 -14.04 25.05 -12.38
N ILE A 871 -14.95 24.22 -12.86
CA ILE A 871 -14.67 22.87 -13.34
C ILE A 871 -14.70 22.92 -14.87
N GLY A 872 -13.53 22.82 -15.49
CA GLY A 872 -13.31 22.93 -16.93
C GLY A 872 -12.61 24.22 -17.40
N SER A 873 -12.42 24.46 -18.70
CA SER A 873 -13.06 23.79 -19.84
C SER A 873 -12.44 22.45 -20.26
N GLU A 874 -11.29 22.11 -19.70
CA GLU A 874 -10.48 20.95 -20.07
C GLU A 874 -10.82 19.78 -19.14
N VAL A 875 -11.84 18.98 -19.47
CA VAL A 875 -12.36 17.88 -18.61
C VAL A 875 -12.25 16.50 -19.25
N THR A 876 -11.40 16.35 -20.27
CA THR A 876 -11.40 15.17 -21.13
C THR A 876 -11.02 13.88 -20.39
N GLY A 877 -10.15 13.95 -19.38
CA GLY A 877 -9.73 12.81 -18.57
C GLY A 877 -10.64 12.50 -17.38
N ASP A 878 -11.83 13.11 -17.31
CA ASP A 878 -12.79 13.09 -16.19
C ASP A 878 -12.44 14.00 -15.02
N VAL A 879 -13.46 14.42 -14.27
CA VAL A 879 -13.35 15.11 -12.98
C VAL A 879 -14.33 14.50 -12.00
N ARG A 880 -13.89 14.02 -10.83
CA ARG A 880 -14.81 13.34 -9.90
C ARG A 880 -14.48 13.46 -8.43
N ARG A 881 -15.50 13.36 -7.57
CA ARG A 881 -15.34 13.41 -6.10
C ARG A 881 -14.65 14.70 -5.67
N VAL A 882 -15.31 15.83 -5.97
CA VAL A 882 -14.84 17.18 -5.60
C VAL A 882 -15.77 17.74 -4.53
N THR A 883 -15.21 18.18 -3.41
CA THR A 883 -15.95 18.87 -2.35
C THR A 883 -15.41 20.28 -2.16
N VAL A 884 -16.30 21.27 -2.27
CA VAL A 884 -16.05 22.68 -1.96
C VAL A 884 -16.91 23.05 -0.77
N ARG A 885 -16.30 23.46 0.36
CA ARG A 885 -17.06 23.71 1.58
C ARG A 885 -16.57 24.86 2.44
N ARG A 886 -17.50 25.54 3.12
CA ARG A 886 -17.17 26.64 4.05
C ARG A 886 -16.29 27.70 3.38
N CYS A 887 -16.62 28.05 2.14
CA CYS A 887 -15.91 29.07 1.38
C CYS A 887 -16.81 30.30 1.23
N ASP A 888 -16.21 31.48 1.22
CA ASP A 888 -16.92 32.72 0.93
C ASP A 888 -16.40 33.39 -0.34
N MET A 889 -17.32 34.03 -1.05
CA MET A 889 -17.10 34.77 -2.29
C MET A 889 -17.65 36.19 -2.09
N ALA A 890 -17.05 36.91 -1.13
CA ALA A 890 -17.58 38.19 -0.66
C ALA A 890 -17.29 39.40 -1.57
N GLY A 891 -16.28 39.32 -2.44
CA GLY A 891 -16.00 40.37 -3.43
C GLY A 891 -16.65 40.09 -4.81
N GLU A 892 -16.22 40.78 -5.86
CA GLU A 892 -16.87 40.77 -7.18
C GLU A 892 -16.50 39.56 -8.05
N ASN A 893 -17.08 38.39 -7.77
CA ASN A 893 -16.88 37.18 -8.59
C ASN A 893 -17.92 37.08 -9.71
N TRP A 894 -17.54 36.84 -10.97
CA TRP A 894 -18.54 36.79 -12.05
C TRP A 894 -19.39 35.51 -11.99
N ASN A 895 -18.77 34.34 -11.81
CA ASN A 895 -19.46 33.05 -11.80
C ASN A 895 -18.88 32.14 -10.70
N PRO A 896 -19.26 32.31 -9.43
CA PRO A 896 -18.60 31.66 -8.32
C PRO A 896 -18.66 30.13 -8.38
N ILE A 897 -19.76 29.56 -8.87
CA ILE A 897 -19.92 28.13 -9.13
C ILE A 897 -20.03 27.92 -10.63
N ARG A 898 -19.02 27.28 -11.23
CA ARG A 898 -18.86 27.27 -12.69
C ARG A 898 -18.50 25.90 -13.25
N PHE A 899 -19.20 25.48 -14.30
CA PHE A 899 -18.94 24.27 -15.08
C PHE A 899 -18.84 24.65 -16.56
N LYS A 900 -17.73 24.30 -17.20
CA LYS A 900 -17.45 24.67 -18.59
C LYS A 900 -17.03 23.43 -19.38
N SER A 901 -17.60 23.23 -20.56
CA SER A 901 -17.08 22.26 -21.53
C SER A 901 -17.36 22.71 -22.96
N GLN A 902 -16.96 21.89 -23.94
CA GLN A 902 -17.26 22.02 -25.36
C GLN A 902 -17.53 20.65 -25.98
N PRO A 903 -18.25 20.58 -27.13
CA PRO A 903 -18.59 19.32 -27.77
C PRO A 903 -17.39 18.39 -28.07
N SER A 904 -16.20 18.95 -28.28
CA SER A 904 -14.98 18.18 -28.61
C SER A 904 -14.33 17.45 -27.42
N ARG A 905 -14.73 17.76 -26.19
CA ARG A 905 -14.01 17.37 -24.97
C ARG A 905 -14.25 15.92 -24.58
N GLY A 906 -15.51 15.48 -24.51
CA GLY A 906 -15.90 14.23 -23.86
C GLY A 906 -15.73 14.28 -22.34
N GLY A 907 -15.52 13.12 -21.71
CA GLY A 907 -15.26 12.98 -20.27
C GLY A 907 -16.52 13.04 -19.39
N VAL A 908 -16.39 12.59 -18.14
CA VAL A 908 -17.44 12.61 -17.12
C VAL A 908 -17.05 13.53 -15.98
N VAL A 909 -17.97 14.42 -15.59
CA VAL A 909 -17.86 15.22 -14.37
C VAL A 909 -18.92 14.73 -13.38
N GLU A 910 -18.49 14.11 -12.28
CA GLU A 910 -19.42 13.45 -11.35
C GLU A 910 -19.04 13.56 -9.88
N ASP A 911 -20.02 13.37 -8.99
CA ASP A 911 -19.83 13.39 -7.54
C ASP A 911 -19.23 14.72 -7.05
N ILE A 912 -19.90 15.83 -7.38
CA ILE A 912 -19.47 17.18 -7.03
C ILE A 912 -20.37 17.72 -5.91
N LEU A 913 -19.78 18.25 -4.84
CA LEU A 913 -20.48 18.86 -3.73
C LEU A 913 -19.98 20.28 -3.49
N PHE A 914 -20.90 21.25 -3.50
CA PHE A 914 -20.71 22.57 -2.92
C PHE A 914 -21.59 22.68 -1.68
N GLU A 915 -20.99 22.97 -0.53
CA GLU A 915 -21.72 23.09 0.73
C GLU A 915 -21.28 24.28 1.59
N ASP A 916 -22.22 24.91 2.30
CA ASP A 916 -21.93 26.02 3.21
C ASP A 916 -21.16 27.17 2.51
N ILE A 917 -21.77 27.71 1.44
CA ILE A 917 -21.16 28.74 0.59
C ILE A 917 -21.91 30.07 0.74
N ASP A 918 -21.18 31.17 1.00
CA ASP A 918 -21.69 32.54 1.06
C ASP A 918 -21.22 33.37 -0.16
N ILE A 919 -22.15 33.89 -0.96
CA ILE A 919 -21.89 34.69 -2.16
C ILE A 919 -22.56 36.06 -1.99
N ARG A 920 -21.82 37.17 -2.18
CA ARG A 920 -22.37 38.52 -1.88
C ARG A 920 -22.49 39.47 -3.08
N LYS A 921 -21.60 39.38 -4.06
CA LYS A 921 -21.52 40.34 -5.17
C LYS A 921 -21.17 39.63 -6.47
N ALA A 922 -22.01 38.69 -6.89
CA ALA A 922 -21.76 37.94 -8.12
C ALA A 922 -22.55 38.45 -9.32
N ARG A 923 -22.06 38.21 -10.55
CA ARG A 923 -22.88 38.39 -11.75
C ARG A 923 -23.88 37.25 -11.89
N ASN A 924 -23.40 36.03 -11.88
CA ASN A 924 -24.22 34.82 -11.84
C ASN A 924 -23.91 34.04 -10.55
N VAL A 925 -24.89 33.39 -9.92
CA VAL A 925 -24.58 32.41 -8.86
C VAL A 925 -23.97 31.15 -9.49
N PHE A 926 -24.63 30.63 -10.53
CA PHE A 926 -24.24 29.40 -11.24
C PHE A 926 -23.97 29.69 -12.72
N GLU A 927 -22.89 29.14 -13.29
CA GLU A 927 -22.71 29.06 -14.74
C GLU A 927 -22.39 27.63 -15.14
N VAL A 928 -23.36 26.91 -15.71
CA VAL A 928 -23.15 25.64 -16.39
C VAL A 928 -23.25 25.89 -17.89
N ASN A 929 -22.13 25.82 -18.60
CA ASN A 929 -22.07 26.08 -20.03
C ASN A 929 -21.26 24.98 -20.75
N LEU A 930 -21.96 23.95 -21.22
CA LEU A 930 -21.35 22.83 -21.93
C LEU A 930 -21.03 23.14 -23.40
N SER A 931 -21.55 24.24 -23.93
CA SER A 931 -21.21 24.75 -25.27
C SER A 931 -20.30 25.98 -25.18
N TRP A 932 -19.48 26.09 -24.14
CA TRP A 932 -18.58 27.21 -23.94
C TRP A 932 -17.56 27.28 -25.09
N ARG A 933 -17.09 28.47 -25.45
CA ARG A 933 -16.15 28.64 -26.56
C ARG A 933 -14.83 29.25 -26.09
N MET A 934 -13.78 28.45 -26.19
CA MET A 934 -12.40 28.93 -26.07
C MET A 934 -12.00 29.65 -27.36
N LYS A 935 -11.18 30.68 -27.25
CA LYS A 935 -10.65 31.40 -28.42
C LYS A 935 -9.78 30.45 -29.26
N GLY A 936 -10.09 30.29 -30.56
CA GLY A 936 -9.33 29.45 -31.49
C GLY A 936 -10.21 28.55 -32.37
N ALA A 937 -9.58 27.69 -33.17
CA ALA A 937 -10.30 26.70 -33.99
C ALA A 937 -10.88 25.59 -33.10
N THR A 938 -12.14 25.24 -33.36
CA THR A 938 -12.86 24.18 -32.61
C THR A 938 -12.55 22.83 -33.24
N GLU A 939 -12.18 21.85 -32.43
CA GLU A 939 -12.14 20.45 -32.89
C GLU A 939 -13.58 19.93 -33.08
N PRO A 940 -13.78 18.90 -33.94
CA PRO A 940 -15.08 18.27 -34.08
C PRO A 940 -15.63 17.72 -32.75
N PRO A 941 -16.95 17.60 -32.60
CA PRO A 941 -17.55 16.91 -31.46
C PRO A 941 -16.95 15.51 -31.25
N TYR A 942 -16.77 15.12 -29.98
CA TYR A 942 -16.30 13.79 -29.59
C TYR A 942 -17.40 13.10 -28.79
N HIS A 943 -17.78 11.89 -29.21
CA HIS A 943 -18.81 11.10 -28.54
C HIS A 943 -18.20 9.96 -27.70
N PRO A 944 -18.75 9.68 -26.50
CA PRO A 944 -19.84 10.42 -25.86
C PRO A 944 -19.42 11.85 -25.47
N LEU A 945 -20.37 12.80 -25.57
CA LEU A 945 -20.12 14.19 -25.15
C LEU A 945 -19.87 14.26 -23.63
N THR A 946 -19.36 15.41 -23.16
CA THR A 946 -19.17 15.63 -21.73
C THR A 946 -20.46 15.40 -20.96
N THR A 947 -20.40 14.53 -19.96
CA THR A 947 -21.55 14.14 -19.15
C THR A 947 -21.40 14.67 -17.73
N LEU A 948 -22.45 15.28 -17.19
CA LEU A 948 -22.54 15.71 -15.79
C LEU A 948 -23.41 14.73 -15.00
N ARG A 949 -23.02 14.33 -13.79
CA ARG A 949 -23.81 13.44 -12.91
C ARG A 949 -23.64 13.81 -11.44
N ASN A 950 -24.69 13.64 -10.63
CA ASN A 950 -24.62 13.76 -9.17
C ASN A 950 -23.89 15.04 -8.68
N ILE A 951 -24.39 16.20 -9.08
CA ILE A 951 -23.88 17.51 -8.67
C ILE A 951 -24.82 18.06 -7.60
N ARG A 952 -24.27 18.38 -6.42
CA ARG A 952 -25.06 18.76 -5.24
C ARG A 952 -24.66 20.13 -4.73
N PHE A 953 -25.67 20.91 -4.39
CA PHE A 953 -25.58 22.25 -3.83
C PHE A 953 -26.32 22.26 -2.49
N ARG A 954 -25.61 22.54 -1.39
CA ARG A 954 -26.18 22.50 -0.05
C ARG A 954 -25.86 23.77 0.74
N ASN A 955 -26.83 24.32 1.46
CA ASN A 955 -26.63 25.47 2.35
C ASN A 955 -25.91 26.64 1.64
N ILE A 956 -26.44 27.06 0.50
CA ILE A 956 -25.88 28.18 -0.27
C ILE A 956 -26.71 29.43 0.00
N THR A 957 -26.07 30.53 0.41
CA THR A 957 -26.71 31.85 0.45
C THR A 957 -26.02 32.75 -0.57
N ALA A 958 -26.78 33.32 -1.49
CA ALA A 958 -26.20 34.09 -2.59
C ALA A 958 -26.93 35.40 -2.89
N HIS A 959 -26.17 36.48 -3.06
CA HIS A 959 -26.59 37.75 -3.62
C HIS A 959 -25.86 37.98 -4.96
N ALA A 960 -26.62 38.10 -6.05
CA ALA A 960 -26.06 38.21 -7.40
C ALA A 960 -26.96 39.01 -8.36
N GLU A 961 -26.43 39.44 -9.50
CA GLU A 961 -27.25 40.06 -10.57
C GLU A 961 -28.24 39.04 -11.17
N HIS A 962 -27.81 37.79 -11.35
CA HIS A 962 -28.56 36.73 -11.98
C HIS A 962 -28.43 35.40 -11.21
N ALA A 963 -29.49 34.59 -11.19
CA ALA A 963 -29.42 33.22 -10.66
C ALA A 963 -28.39 32.38 -11.42
N GLY A 964 -28.34 32.53 -12.75
CA GLY A 964 -27.30 31.89 -13.56
C GLY A 964 -27.78 31.24 -14.85
N LEU A 965 -26.83 30.72 -15.62
CA LEU A 965 -27.05 30.02 -16.90
C LEU A 965 -26.88 28.51 -16.71
N PHE A 966 -27.82 27.72 -17.24
CA PHE A 966 -27.66 26.29 -17.45
C PHE A 966 -27.87 25.95 -18.92
N ARG A 967 -26.76 25.68 -19.61
CA ARG A 967 -26.73 25.32 -21.02
C ARG A 967 -26.14 23.92 -21.24
N GLY A 968 -27.00 23.00 -21.65
CA GLY A 968 -26.63 21.66 -22.13
C GLY A 968 -26.27 21.64 -23.62
N TYR A 969 -26.15 20.45 -24.18
CA TYR A 969 -26.09 20.26 -25.62
C TYR A 969 -27.50 20.03 -26.18
N GLU A 970 -27.75 20.43 -27.42
CA GLU A 970 -29.04 20.17 -28.08
C GLU A 970 -29.34 18.66 -28.15
N GLU A 971 -28.33 17.86 -28.49
CA GLU A 971 -28.42 16.39 -28.57
C GLU A 971 -28.25 15.66 -27.23
N GLN A 972 -27.79 16.38 -26.20
CA GLN A 972 -27.66 15.85 -24.83
C GLN A 972 -28.04 16.94 -23.80
N PRO A 973 -29.34 17.21 -23.62
CA PRO A 973 -29.83 18.20 -22.67
C PRO A 973 -29.50 17.85 -21.21
N LEU A 974 -29.43 18.87 -20.34
CA LEU A 974 -29.31 18.66 -18.90
C LEU A 974 -30.65 18.19 -18.31
N THR A 975 -30.65 17.09 -17.57
CA THR A 975 -31.83 16.48 -16.96
C THR A 975 -31.95 16.80 -15.46
N PRO A 976 -33.17 16.72 -14.88
CA PRO A 976 -33.41 17.15 -13.50
C PRO A 976 -32.64 16.37 -12.42
N ASP A 977 -32.24 15.13 -12.71
CA ASP A 977 -31.51 14.25 -11.79
C ASP A 977 -30.01 14.58 -11.66
N ILE A 978 -29.48 15.45 -12.55
CA ILE A 978 -28.07 15.84 -12.52
C ILE A 978 -27.76 16.72 -11.32
N PHE A 979 -28.65 17.66 -10.98
CA PHE A 979 -28.43 18.69 -9.97
C PHE A 979 -29.40 18.53 -8.80
N THR A 980 -28.89 18.54 -7.58
CA THR A 980 -29.71 18.56 -6.36
C THR A 980 -29.42 19.82 -5.56
N PHE A 981 -30.47 20.51 -5.12
CA PHE A 981 -30.38 21.69 -4.27
C PHE A 981 -30.97 21.39 -2.88
N GLU A 982 -30.26 21.80 -1.84
CA GLU A 982 -30.69 21.62 -0.45
C GLU A 982 -30.44 22.93 0.31
N ASN A 983 -31.49 23.62 0.73
CA ASN A 983 -31.39 24.86 1.51
C ASN A 983 -30.53 25.94 0.80
N CYS A 984 -30.88 26.25 -0.46
CA CYS A 984 -30.24 27.30 -1.25
C CYS A 984 -31.11 28.56 -1.26
N ARG A 985 -30.61 29.67 -0.72
CA ARG A 985 -31.30 30.98 -0.68
C ARG A 985 -30.64 31.95 -1.63
N LEU A 986 -31.36 32.38 -2.66
CA LEU A 986 -30.85 33.21 -3.75
C LEU A 986 -31.58 34.55 -3.78
N TYR A 987 -30.84 35.66 -3.66
CA TYR A 987 -31.33 37.04 -3.80
C TYR A 987 -30.76 37.62 -5.10
N VAL A 988 -31.58 37.66 -6.16
CA VAL A 988 -31.09 37.92 -7.52
C VAL A 988 -31.94 38.90 -8.30
N GLY A 989 -31.36 39.60 -9.27
CA GLY A 989 -32.09 40.50 -10.17
C GLY A 989 -32.92 39.75 -11.23
N THR A 990 -32.41 38.63 -11.74
CA THR A 990 -33.15 37.78 -12.70
C THR A 990 -33.05 36.28 -12.36
N PRO A 991 -34.06 35.47 -12.74
CA PRO A 991 -34.05 34.02 -12.53
C PRO A 991 -33.07 33.30 -13.48
N PHE A 992 -33.09 31.96 -13.45
CA PHE A 992 -32.24 31.11 -14.29
C PHE A 992 -32.52 31.27 -15.80
N ASP A 993 -31.45 31.30 -16.60
CA ASP A 993 -31.49 31.13 -18.06
C ASP A 993 -31.23 29.65 -18.38
N LEU A 994 -32.25 28.96 -18.91
CA LEU A 994 -32.19 27.52 -19.21
C LEU A 994 -32.18 27.30 -20.72
N GLN A 995 -31.14 26.63 -21.22
CA GLN A 995 -30.95 26.35 -22.64
C GLN A 995 -30.58 24.88 -22.82
N TYR A 996 -31.47 24.09 -23.41
CA TYR A 996 -31.32 22.62 -23.44
C TYR A 996 -31.12 22.04 -22.03
N ALA A 997 -31.91 22.51 -21.07
CA ALA A 997 -31.80 22.15 -19.67
C ALA A 997 -33.16 22.14 -18.98
N THR A 998 -33.38 21.15 -18.10
CA THR A 998 -34.48 21.11 -17.14
C THR A 998 -33.91 20.86 -15.75
N LEU A 999 -34.32 21.66 -14.76
CA LEU A 999 -33.82 21.57 -13.39
C LEU A 999 -34.94 21.19 -12.42
N ASP A 1000 -34.60 20.41 -11.39
CA ASP A 1000 -35.43 20.28 -10.20
C ASP A 1000 -35.01 21.35 -9.18
N LEU A 1001 -35.90 22.30 -8.93
CA LEU A 1001 -35.64 23.44 -8.06
C LEU A 1001 -36.09 23.22 -6.61
N ARG A 1002 -36.47 21.99 -6.23
CA ARG A 1002 -36.72 21.65 -4.82
C ARG A 1002 -35.48 22.00 -4.00
N GLY A 1003 -35.68 22.72 -2.90
CA GLY A 1003 -34.60 23.21 -2.04
C GLY A 1003 -34.03 24.58 -2.43
N VAL A 1004 -34.54 25.25 -3.48
CA VAL A 1004 -34.19 26.63 -3.84
C VAL A 1004 -35.28 27.61 -3.38
N GLU A 1005 -34.90 28.55 -2.51
CA GLU A 1005 -35.68 29.74 -2.14
C GLU A 1005 -35.12 30.95 -2.89
N MET A 1006 -35.85 31.45 -3.90
CA MET A 1006 -35.39 32.56 -4.73
C MET A 1006 -36.22 33.83 -4.48
N THR A 1007 -35.54 34.92 -4.13
CA THR A 1007 -36.11 36.27 -3.98
C THR A 1007 -35.60 37.14 -5.12
N ILE A 1008 -36.51 37.67 -5.94
CA ILE A 1008 -36.16 38.61 -7.00
C ILE A 1008 -36.05 40.02 -6.41
N THR A 1009 -34.84 40.55 -6.31
CA THR A 1009 -34.59 41.93 -5.87
C THR A 1009 -34.85 42.86 -7.05
N LYS A 1010 -35.81 43.78 -6.94
CA LYS A 1010 -36.07 44.78 -7.99
C LYS A 1010 -34.77 45.56 -8.29
N PRO A 1011 -34.50 45.87 -9.57
CA PRO A 1011 -33.25 46.50 -10.00
C PRO A 1011 -32.98 47.84 -9.32
#